data_AF-A0A0F6CM05-F1
#
_entry.id   AF-A0A0F6CM05-F1
#
_cell.length_a   1.000
_cell.length_b   1.000
_cell.length_c   1.000
_cell.angle_alpha   90.00
_cell.angle_beta   90.00
_cell.angle_gamma   90.00
#
_symmetry.space_group_name_H-M   'P 1'
#
loop_
_entity.id
_entity.type
_entity.pdbx_description
1 polymer ?
#
loop_
_entity_poly.entity_id
_entity_poly.type
_entity_poly.pdbx_seq_one_letter_code
_entity_poly.pdbx_strand_id
1 'polypeptide(L)'
;MKRKNILKFVSLLGIGSFVMLAAASCTSATTPTPNPEPKPKPEPNPNPEPKPDPMPNPSSGGMNGGDTNPGNSGGMDNSAQQLSAAKTALTNLLNGQTEKVGLYNDYAKIKDDLVKAYTAAKEISDKSDATLQEVNNAKTTLETAITTAASSKTSFDEKNPELIKAYNALKQTITSEEMQLNQLKDANFETIKNHISNLYKQGKDIITATLDPTTGDGPQAMVVNQANEAIVNATSKLEDWKTNATNLATRFVKQTLNNANLVNETNNQPQPGNYSFVAYASDITSPNWNFAQRTVWTADNRARTSPLPNNSQNSAPLTDVSWIYTLSGTGAKYTLTFDYYGPQTGYLYFPYKLVKDADKNNIGLQYKLNDGNFEQINFAPTQPVESASTEPARSTMLQTAPENQTSEENMTAASQLNPTPTVSDINVAKVTLSNLKFGSNTIEFSVPMGQDDMNKVAPMIGNIYIASSNDEANKKQIYDSIFGNTSSQTANQTSVSVDLLKGYSLATSWKTYIRQFTGLTGNGVQTSNPVYLIGLIGGRQNRILASTSGSMNNPNSPNADNANRTFTIYVNAPVNGNYHISGAYLQGSTPARSLKFSTGTSNSNNEVTVTNLKQNNWTTLGHFDTKMTTSTTVSGTGTPMKRTLTLNEGLNKIILSGVNNGDTPFIGNLTFTLSTTPQTAANPSSATAEKNI
;
A
#
# COMPACT_ATOMS: atom_id res chain seq x y z
N MET A 1 -15.94 40.15 36.95
CA MET A 1 -16.93 40.54 35.91
C MET A 1 -17.00 39.47 34.83
N LYS A 2 -18.16 39.39 34.17
CA LYS A 2 -18.78 38.23 33.49
C LYS A 2 -18.00 37.62 32.30
N ARG A 3 -18.26 36.31 32.08
CA ARG A 3 -17.78 35.41 31.01
C ARG A 3 -17.90 35.98 29.59
N LYS A 4 -17.02 35.52 28.68
CA LYS A 4 -17.34 35.13 27.28
C LYS A 4 -16.17 34.32 26.67
N ASN A 5 -16.36 33.00 26.57
CA ASN A 5 -15.51 32.11 25.78
C ASN A 5 -16.10 32.01 24.37
N ILE A 6 -15.30 32.30 23.34
CA ILE A 6 -15.63 32.10 21.93
C ILE A 6 -15.14 30.72 21.50
N LEU A 7 -16.07 29.91 21.04
CA LEU A 7 -15.91 28.55 20.55
C LEU A 7 -15.55 28.60 19.05
N LYS A 8 -14.51 27.87 18.64
CA LYS A 8 -14.08 27.76 17.24
C LYS A 8 -14.92 26.71 16.52
N PHE A 9 -15.50 27.11 15.39
CA PHE A 9 -16.16 26.25 14.41
C PHE A 9 -15.11 25.45 13.62
N VAL A 10 -15.24 24.12 13.59
CA VAL A 10 -14.64 23.27 12.56
C VAL A 10 -15.79 22.68 11.74
N SER A 11 -15.73 22.97 10.45
CA SER A 11 -16.66 22.56 9.40
C SER A 11 -16.60 21.05 9.18
N LEU A 12 -17.76 20.38 9.30
CA LEU A 12 -17.99 19.00 8.88
C LEU A 12 -19.24 18.97 7.98
N LEU A 13 -19.04 18.64 6.70
CA LEU A 13 -20.04 18.31 5.68
C LEU A 13 -19.36 17.19 4.86
N GLY A 14 -19.84 15.96 4.70
CA GLY A 14 -21.13 15.37 5.04
C GLY A 14 -21.83 14.91 3.77
N ILE A 15 -21.76 13.61 3.42
CA ILE A 15 -22.71 12.83 2.60
C ILE A 15 -22.33 11.35 2.86
N GLY A 16 -23.18 10.37 3.16
CA GLY A 16 -24.61 10.26 3.38
C GLY A 16 -24.91 8.77 3.46
N SER A 17 -25.43 8.27 4.58
CA SER A 17 -25.87 6.88 4.71
C SER A 17 -27.23 6.83 5.38
N PHE A 18 -28.07 5.96 4.81
CA PHE A 18 -29.51 5.87 4.96
C PHE A 18 -29.95 5.50 6.37
N VAL A 19 -31.12 6.05 6.71
CA VAL A 19 -31.88 5.87 7.94
C VAL A 19 -32.46 4.45 8.01
N MET A 20 -32.24 3.74 9.12
CA MET A 20 -33.30 2.93 9.71
C MET A 20 -33.47 3.30 11.19
N LEU A 21 -34.70 3.63 11.49
CA LEU A 21 -35.24 4.18 12.73
C LEU A 21 -35.61 3.04 13.68
N ALA A 22 -35.06 3.02 14.88
CA ALA A 22 -35.63 2.34 16.03
C ALA A 22 -35.39 3.17 17.29
N ALA A 23 -36.44 3.31 18.08
CA ALA A 23 -36.65 4.36 19.05
C ALA A 23 -36.00 4.14 20.42
N ALA A 24 -35.62 5.28 21.02
CA ALA A 24 -35.66 5.63 22.44
C ALA A 24 -34.94 4.73 23.48
N SER A 25 -33.95 5.29 24.16
CA SER A 25 -34.19 6.00 25.44
C SER A 25 -32.92 6.65 25.98
N CYS A 26 -33.04 7.89 26.43
CA CYS A 26 -32.01 8.71 27.06
C CYS A 26 -31.86 8.36 28.54
N THR A 27 -30.64 8.17 29.05
CA THR A 27 -30.25 8.63 30.40
C THR A 27 -28.74 8.83 30.50
N SER A 28 -28.39 9.89 31.23
CA SER A 28 -27.10 10.55 31.39
C SER A 28 -25.98 9.71 32.00
N ALA A 29 -24.75 10.02 31.60
CA ALA A 29 -23.51 9.54 32.18
C ALA A 29 -23.27 10.13 33.58
N THR A 30 -23.13 9.26 34.58
CA THR A 30 -22.45 9.55 35.85
C THR A 30 -21.28 8.58 36.02
N THR A 31 -20.11 9.16 36.26
CA THR A 31 -18.85 8.52 36.61
C THR A 31 -18.99 7.65 37.87
N PRO A 32 -18.52 6.38 37.89
CA PRO A 32 -18.29 5.65 39.13
C PRO A 32 -16.81 5.64 39.52
N THR A 33 -16.56 6.03 40.77
CA THR A 33 -15.39 5.76 41.61
C THR A 33 -15.16 4.24 41.77
N PRO A 34 -13.93 3.79 42.10
CA PRO A 34 -13.56 2.37 42.13
C PRO A 34 -14.17 1.68 43.36
N ASN A 35 -14.85 0.55 43.14
CA ASN A 35 -15.40 -0.33 44.17
C ASN A 35 -14.42 -1.49 44.46
N PRO A 36 -14.30 -1.97 45.72
CA PRO A 36 -13.23 -2.86 46.16
C PRO A 36 -13.44 -4.32 45.76
N GLU A 37 -12.33 -5.07 45.80
CA GLU A 37 -12.21 -6.49 45.44
C GLU A 37 -13.29 -7.39 46.08
N PRO A 38 -13.94 -8.28 45.32
CA PRO A 38 -14.83 -9.28 45.87
C PRO A 38 -14.05 -10.40 46.58
N LYS A 39 -14.42 -10.67 47.85
CA LYS A 39 -13.99 -11.84 48.61
C LYS A 39 -14.40 -13.15 47.92
N PRO A 40 -13.60 -14.23 48.07
CA PRO A 40 -13.89 -15.53 47.47
C PRO A 40 -15.18 -16.14 48.03
N LYS A 41 -16.00 -16.70 47.14
CA LYS A 41 -17.24 -17.41 47.47
C LYS A 41 -16.89 -18.90 47.75
N PRO A 42 -17.47 -19.54 48.78
CA PRO A 42 -17.15 -20.93 49.12
C PRO A 42 -17.57 -21.94 48.04
N GLU A 43 -16.79 -23.00 47.91
CA GLU A 43 -17.06 -24.18 47.08
C GLU A 43 -18.36 -24.91 47.51
N PRO A 44 -19.20 -25.37 46.58
CA PRO A 44 -20.26 -26.33 46.89
C PRO A 44 -19.69 -27.74 47.11
N ASN A 45 -20.04 -28.33 48.24
CA ASN A 45 -19.75 -29.72 48.65
C ASN A 45 -20.36 -30.75 47.66
N PRO A 46 -19.77 -31.94 47.48
CA PRO A 46 -20.24 -32.95 46.53
C PRO A 46 -21.55 -33.60 47.01
N ASN A 47 -22.51 -33.76 46.10
CA ASN A 47 -23.73 -34.53 46.36
C ASN A 47 -23.44 -36.03 46.14
N PRO A 48 -23.88 -36.96 47.02
CA PRO A 48 -23.62 -38.38 46.90
C PRO A 48 -24.35 -39.06 45.73
N GLU A 49 -23.74 -40.14 45.23
CA GLU A 49 -24.27 -41.08 44.24
C GLU A 49 -25.67 -41.63 44.59
N PRO A 50 -26.59 -41.76 43.61
CA PRO A 50 -27.78 -42.59 43.76
C PRO A 50 -27.41 -44.08 43.80
N LYS A 51 -27.86 -44.77 44.85
CA LYS A 51 -27.80 -46.23 45.02
C LYS A 51 -28.57 -46.98 43.92
N PRO A 52 -28.21 -48.25 43.63
CA PRO A 52 -28.97 -49.11 42.72
C PRO A 52 -30.34 -49.47 43.29
N ASP A 53 -31.38 -49.40 42.46
CA ASP A 53 -32.71 -49.93 42.80
C ASP A 53 -32.68 -51.46 42.98
N PRO A 54 -33.45 -52.00 43.95
CA PRO A 54 -33.47 -53.42 44.27
C PRO A 54 -34.25 -54.25 43.24
N MET A 55 -33.70 -55.41 42.89
CA MET A 55 -34.41 -56.50 42.20
C MET A 55 -35.68 -56.91 42.97
N PRO A 56 -36.82 -57.15 42.31
CA PRO A 56 -37.92 -57.90 42.90
C PRO A 56 -37.61 -59.40 42.81
N ASN A 57 -37.43 -60.04 43.96
CA ASN A 57 -37.50 -61.49 44.11
C ASN A 57 -38.98 -61.91 44.32
N PRO A 58 -39.51 -62.96 43.66
CA PRO A 58 -40.78 -63.56 44.05
C PRO A 58 -40.61 -64.58 45.18
N SER A 59 -41.60 -64.57 46.07
CA SER A 59 -41.78 -65.39 47.26
C SER A 59 -41.83 -66.89 46.99
N SER A 60 -41.22 -67.66 47.89
CA SER A 60 -41.47 -69.09 48.09
C SER A 60 -42.69 -69.32 48.99
N GLY A 61 -43.41 -70.44 48.78
CA GLY A 61 -44.40 -70.98 49.70
C GLY A 61 -45.61 -71.61 49.00
N GLY A 62 -45.73 -72.94 49.07
CA GLY A 62 -46.70 -73.74 48.29
C GLY A 62 -47.95 -74.22 49.04
N MET A 63 -48.77 -74.96 48.29
CA MET A 63 -49.70 -76.07 48.62
C MET A 63 -51.12 -75.92 48.05
N ASN A 64 -51.41 -76.86 47.12
CA ASN A 64 -52.65 -77.57 46.81
C ASN A 64 -53.97 -76.85 46.46
N GLY A 65 -54.49 -77.25 45.28
CA GLY A 65 -55.88 -77.66 45.15
C GLY A 65 -56.59 -77.18 43.88
N GLY A 66 -56.77 -78.07 42.90
CA GLY A 66 -57.83 -77.93 41.91
C GLY A 66 -57.42 -78.27 40.48
N ASP A 67 -57.52 -79.55 40.12
CA ASP A 67 -57.79 -79.94 38.73
C ASP A 67 -58.95 -79.13 38.18
N THR A 68 -58.75 -78.50 37.02
CA THR A 68 -59.56 -78.74 35.82
C THR A 68 -59.01 -77.90 34.68
N ASN A 69 -58.34 -78.58 33.77
CA ASN A 69 -58.41 -78.20 32.37
C ASN A 69 -59.89 -78.19 31.95
N PRO A 70 -60.35 -77.14 31.26
CA PRO A 70 -61.08 -77.43 30.04
C PRO A 70 -60.55 -76.59 28.88
N GLY A 71 -60.21 -77.28 27.79
CA GLY A 71 -60.57 -76.80 26.46
C GLY A 71 -59.62 -75.79 25.83
N ASN A 72 -58.53 -76.33 25.29
CA ASN A 72 -57.93 -75.85 24.05
C ASN A 72 -59.00 -75.42 23.02
N SER A 73 -59.09 -74.12 22.73
CA SER A 73 -59.69 -73.58 21.51
C SER A 73 -59.29 -72.11 21.21
N GLY A 74 -58.06 -71.70 21.54
CA GLY A 74 -57.60 -70.31 21.37
C GLY A 74 -56.17 -70.11 20.83
N GLY A 75 -55.53 -71.17 20.31
CA GLY A 75 -54.11 -71.15 19.93
C GLY A 75 -53.75 -70.20 18.77
N MET A 76 -54.71 -69.76 17.95
CA MET A 76 -54.46 -68.82 16.84
C MET A 76 -54.52 -67.35 17.25
N ASP A 77 -55.44 -66.97 18.16
CA ASP A 77 -55.65 -65.57 18.54
C ASP A 77 -54.47 -65.00 19.33
N ASN A 78 -53.85 -65.80 20.20
CA ASN A 78 -52.69 -65.35 20.99
C ASN A 78 -51.44 -65.12 20.09
N SER A 79 -51.16 -66.01 19.13
CA SER A 79 -50.01 -65.85 18.22
C SER A 79 -50.19 -64.69 17.24
N ALA A 80 -51.41 -64.47 16.74
CA ALA A 80 -51.74 -63.33 15.89
C ALA A 80 -51.63 -62.00 16.66
N GLN A 81 -52.13 -61.94 17.90
CA GLN A 81 -51.97 -60.78 18.78
C GLN A 81 -50.51 -60.49 19.11
N GLN A 82 -49.71 -61.52 19.41
CA GLN A 82 -48.27 -61.38 19.65
C GLN A 82 -47.51 -60.86 18.44
N LEU A 83 -47.81 -61.37 17.23
CA LEU A 83 -47.21 -60.88 15.98
C LEU A 83 -47.60 -59.43 15.70
N SER A 84 -48.87 -59.08 15.89
CA SER A 84 -49.35 -57.70 15.73
C SER A 84 -48.64 -56.76 16.70
N ALA A 85 -48.51 -57.13 17.98
CA ALA A 85 -47.80 -56.34 18.98
C ALA A 85 -46.31 -56.17 18.65
N ALA A 86 -45.65 -57.23 18.19
CA ALA A 86 -44.25 -57.18 17.75
C ALA A 86 -44.07 -56.26 16.54
N LYS A 87 -44.96 -56.32 15.54
CA LYS A 87 -44.94 -55.43 14.37
C LYS A 87 -45.17 -53.96 14.76
N THR A 88 -46.09 -53.67 15.67
CA THR A 88 -46.31 -52.32 16.21
C THR A 88 -45.06 -51.80 16.92
N ALA A 89 -44.41 -52.62 17.76
CA ALA A 89 -43.19 -52.22 18.45
C ALA A 89 -42.03 -51.94 17.48
N LEU A 90 -41.84 -52.77 16.46
CA LEU A 90 -40.86 -52.55 15.40
C LEU A 90 -41.13 -51.25 14.63
N THR A 91 -42.40 -51.02 14.25
CA THR A 91 -42.82 -49.79 13.57
C THR A 91 -42.52 -48.54 14.40
N ASN A 92 -42.78 -48.60 15.71
CA ASN A 92 -42.47 -47.48 16.62
C ASN A 92 -40.97 -47.16 16.67
N LEU A 93 -40.10 -48.17 16.62
CA LEU A 93 -38.65 -47.95 16.52
C LEU A 93 -38.27 -47.32 15.18
N LEU A 94 -38.82 -47.81 14.07
CA LEU A 94 -38.57 -47.29 12.73
C LEU A 94 -38.97 -45.82 12.59
N ASN A 95 -40.06 -45.40 13.23
CA ASN A 95 -40.51 -43.99 13.24
C ASN A 95 -39.47 -43.02 13.83
N GLY A 96 -38.53 -43.50 14.66
CA GLY A 96 -37.44 -42.71 15.23
C GLY A 96 -36.22 -42.55 14.32
N GLN A 97 -36.20 -43.13 13.12
CA GLN A 97 -35.01 -43.21 12.26
C GLN A 97 -34.36 -41.84 12.01
N THR A 98 -35.11 -40.83 11.56
CA THR A 98 -34.57 -39.52 11.19
C THR A 98 -33.86 -38.85 12.38
N GLU A 99 -34.49 -38.87 13.55
CA GLU A 99 -33.93 -38.29 14.77
C GLU A 99 -32.67 -39.04 15.21
N LYS A 100 -32.75 -40.37 15.30
CA LYS A 100 -31.64 -41.22 15.78
C LYS A 100 -30.44 -41.18 14.83
N VAL A 101 -30.66 -41.30 13.53
CA VAL A 101 -29.59 -41.23 12.52
C VAL A 101 -28.99 -39.82 12.45
N GLY A 102 -29.80 -38.76 12.63
CA GLY A 102 -29.35 -37.38 12.60
C GLY A 102 -28.30 -37.02 13.66
N LEU A 103 -28.30 -37.73 14.80
CA LEU A 103 -27.29 -37.55 15.86
C LEU A 103 -25.86 -37.88 15.42
N TYR A 104 -25.70 -38.64 14.35
CA TYR A 104 -24.42 -39.15 13.86
C TYR A 104 -24.00 -38.50 12.54
N ASN A 105 -24.54 -37.32 12.20
CA ASN A 105 -24.20 -36.62 10.94
C ASN A 105 -22.70 -36.33 10.79
N ASP A 106 -21.98 -36.11 11.89
CA ASP A 106 -20.52 -35.91 11.90
C ASP A 106 -19.73 -37.23 12.07
N TYR A 107 -20.39 -38.40 12.10
CA TYR A 107 -19.76 -39.72 12.32
C TYR A 107 -20.24 -40.68 11.23
N ALA A 108 -19.75 -40.49 10.00
CA ALA A 108 -20.30 -41.16 8.82
C ALA A 108 -20.33 -42.70 8.94
N LYS A 109 -19.31 -43.31 9.55
CA LYS A 109 -19.26 -44.77 9.78
C LYS A 109 -20.36 -45.25 10.72
N ILE A 110 -20.49 -44.63 11.89
CA ILE A 110 -21.55 -44.94 12.86
C ILE A 110 -22.94 -44.74 12.22
N LYS A 111 -23.08 -43.65 11.46
CA LYS A 111 -24.32 -43.33 10.73
C LYS A 111 -24.67 -44.39 9.69
N ASP A 112 -23.70 -44.81 8.89
CA ASP A 112 -23.88 -45.80 7.82
C ASP A 112 -24.31 -47.17 8.39
N ASP A 113 -23.63 -47.64 9.44
CA ASP A 113 -24.00 -48.88 10.13
C ASP A 113 -25.42 -48.83 10.70
N LEU A 114 -25.81 -47.70 11.30
CA LEU A 114 -27.16 -47.51 11.83
C LEU A 114 -28.21 -47.46 10.72
N VAL A 115 -27.94 -46.77 9.60
CA VAL A 115 -28.84 -46.72 8.44
C VAL A 115 -29.06 -48.10 7.84
N LYS A 116 -28.01 -48.94 7.73
CA LYS A 116 -28.14 -50.34 7.29
C LYS A 116 -29.04 -51.14 8.21
N ALA A 117 -28.91 -50.99 9.53
CA ALA A 117 -29.78 -51.68 10.49
C ALA A 117 -31.26 -51.24 10.37
N TYR A 118 -31.52 -49.94 10.23
CA TYR A 118 -32.87 -49.43 9.98
C TYR A 118 -33.46 -49.97 8.66
N THR A 119 -32.63 -50.05 7.61
CA THR A 119 -33.06 -50.58 6.30
C THR A 119 -33.44 -52.06 6.40
N ALA A 120 -32.59 -52.89 7.02
CA ALA A 120 -32.87 -54.31 7.23
C ALA A 120 -34.11 -54.54 8.11
N ALA A 121 -34.29 -53.74 9.17
CA ALA A 121 -35.48 -53.80 10.02
C ALA A 121 -36.76 -53.40 9.26
N LYS A 122 -36.67 -52.40 8.38
CA LYS A 122 -37.77 -51.96 7.52
C LYS A 122 -38.18 -53.04 6.53
N GLU A 123 -37.24 -53.74 5.91
CA GLU A 123 -37.52 -54.86 5.00
C GLU A 123 -38.37 -55.95 5.68
N ILE A 124 -38.05 -56.29 6.94
CA ILE A 124 -38.85 -57.25 7.72
C ILE A 124 -40.22 -56.69 8.11
N SER A 125 -40.30 -55.40 8.44
CA SER A 125 -41.57 -54.75 8.77
C SER A 125 -42.54 -54.72 7.58
N ASP A 126 -42.01 -54.49 6.37
CA ASP A 126 -42.78 -54.41 5.14
C ASP A 126 -43.17 -55.80 4.58
N LYS A 127 -42.53 -56.87 5.06
CA LYS A 127 -42.79 -58.25 4.65
C LYS A 127 -44.18 -58.73 5.13
N SER A 128 -45.05 -59.08 4.17
CA SER A 128 -46.44 -59.48 4.43
C SER A 128 -46.57 -60.78 5.21
N ASP A 129 -45.64 -61.73 4.99
CA ASP A 129 -45.60 -63.07 5.59
C ASP A 129 -44.54 -63.20 6.70
N ALA A 130 -44.06 -62.08 7.26
CA ALA A 130 -43.08 -62.10 8.35
C ALA A 130 -43.60 -62.87 9.58
N THR A 131 -42.80 -63.82 10.05
CA THR A 131 -43.06 -64.62 11.24
C THR A 131 -42.78 -63.82 12.52
N LEU A 132 -43.37 -64.24 13.65
CA LEU A 132 -43.13 -63.62 14.97
C LEU A 132 -41.63 -63.61 15.32
N GLN A 133 -40.92 -64.68 14.98
CA GLN A 133 -39.47 -64.79 15.23
C GLN A 133 -38.67 -63.81 14.36
N GLU A 134 -38.99 -63.66 13.07
CA GLU A 134 -38.34 -62.68 12.20
C GLU A 134 -38.54 -61.25 12.71
N VAL A 135 -39.77 -60.88 13.11
CA VAL A 135 -40.09 -59.53 13.61
C VAL A 135 -39.38 -59.26 14.94
N ASN A 136 -39.39 -60.21 15.88
CA ASN A 136 -38.68 -60.06 17.16
C ASN A 136 -37.17 -59.96 16.96
N ASN A 137 -36.59 -60.79 16.08
CA ASN A 137 -35.17 -60.70 15.75
C ASN A 137 -34.82 -59.34 15.15
N ALA A 138 -35.59 -58.86 14.17
CA ALA A 138 -35.37 -57.54 13.55
C ALA A 138 -35.46 -56.40 14.57
N LYS A 139 -36.44 -56.46 15.48
CA LYS A 139 -36.58 -55.52 16.59
C LYS A 139 -35.33 -55.52 17.49
N THR A 140 -34.92 -56.67 17.99
CA THR A 140 -33.75 -56.80 18.87
C THR A 140 -32.47 -56.36 18.17
N THR A 141 -32.29 -56.70 16.89
CA THR A 141 -31.15 -56.25 16.09
C THR A 141 -31.12 -54.74 15.95
N LEU A 142 -32.26 -54.10 15.69
CA LEU A 142 -32.35 -52.63 15.60
C LEU A 142 -32.09 -51.95 16.94
N GLU A 143 -32.69 -52.43 18.03
CA GLU A 143 -32.43 -51.93 19.40
C GLU A 143 -30.95 -52.03 19.76
N THR A 144 -30.31 -53.15 19.42
CA THR A 144 -28.87 -53.38 19.61
C THR A 144 -28.07 -52.37 18.79
N ALA A 145 -28.37 -52.19 17.50
CA ALA A 145 -27.67 -51.25 16.64
C ALA A 145 -27.79 -49.79 17.13
N ILE A 146 -28.96 -49.37 17.61
CA ILE A 146 -29.18 -48.05 18.21
C ILE A 146 -28.29 -47.88 19.46
N THR A 147 -28.23 -48.90 20.31
CA THR A 147 -27.39 -48.89 21.53
C THR A 147 -25.90 -48.87 21.18
N THR A 148 -25.48 -49.67 20.20
CA THR A 148 -24.10 -49.70 19.69
C THR A 148 -23.69 -48.37 19.07
N ALA A 149 -24.58 -47.70 18.31
CA ALA A 149 -24.26 -46.38 17.75
C ALA A 149 -24.00 -45.34 18.85
N ALA A 150 -24.81 -45.35 19.91
CA ALA A 150 -24.62 -44.46 21.06
C ALA A 150 -23.30 -44.74 21.80
N SER A 151 -23.00 -46.01 22.10
CA SER A 151 -21.76 -46.36 22.82
C SER A 151 -20.50 -46.14 21.97
N SER A 152 -20.55 -46.43 20.67
CA SER A 152 -19.47 -46.14 19.73
C SER A 152 -19.15 -44.65 19.66
N LYS A 153 -20.17 -43.79 19.62
CA LYS A 153 -19.97 -42.33 19.67
C LYS A 153 -19.31 -41.91 20.98
N THR A 154 -19.82 -42.37 22.12
CA THR A 154 -19.22 -42.05 23.43
C THR A 154 -17.75 -42.49 23.49
N SER A 155 -17.42 -43.70 23.03
CA SER A 155 -16.04 -44.19 23.01
C SER A 155 -15.14 -43.40 22.06
N PHE A 156 -15.66 -43.00 20.89
CA PHE A 156 -14.94 -42.11 19.98
C PHE A 156 -14.65 -40.78 20.66
N ASP A 157 -15.66 -40.21 21.32
CA ASP A 157 -15.58 -38.88 21.90
C ASP A 157 -14.56 -38.82 23.05
N GLU A 158 -14.58 -39.82 23.92
CA GLU A 158 -13.62 -39.96 25.04
C GLU A 158 -12.18 -40.12 24.56
N LYS A 159 -11.98 -40.77 23.41
CA LYS A 159 -10.64 -40.95 22.81
C LYS A 159 -10.14 -39.71 22.08
N ASN A 160 -11.04 -38.84 21.61
CA ASN A 160 -10.71 -37.74 20.71
C ASN A 160 -11.20 -36.35 21.19
N PRO A 161 -11.07 -35.97 22.48
CA PRO A 161 -11.67 -34.75 22.99
C PRO A 161 -11.15 -33.47 22.30
N GLU A 162 -9.85 -33.41 22.02
CA GLU A 162 -9.25 -32.24 21.35
C GLU A 162 -9.65 -32.13 19.87
N LEU A 163 -9.84 -33.26 19.18
CA LEU A 163 -10.32 -33.27 17.80
C LEU A 163 -11.75 -32.71 17.72
N ILE A 164 -12.64 -33.17 18.61
CA ILE A 164 -14.04 -32.72 18.65
C ILE A 164 -14.11 -31.21 18.92
N LYS A 165 -13.31 -30.74 19.89
CA LYS A 165 -13.21 -29.32 20.21
C LYS A 165 -12.77 -28.50 19.00
N ALA A 166 -11.69 -28.92 18.33
CA ALA A 166 -11.18 -28.28 17.12
C ALA A 166 -12.21 -28.28 15.98
N TYR A 167 -12.88 -29.41 15.76
CA TYR A 167 -13.86 -29.61 14.70
C TYR A 167 -15.11 -28.74 14.91
N ASN A 168 -15.61 -28.65 16.14
CA ASN A 168 -16.73 -27.78 16.48
C ASN A 168 -16.36 -26.29 16.34
N ALA A 169 -15.15 -25.90 16.73
CA ALA A 169 -14.65 -24.53 16.53
C ALA A 169 -14.58 -24.20 15.03
N LEU A 170 -14.04 -25.10 14.20
CA LEU A 170 -14.01 -24.92 12.74
C LEU A 170 -15.43 -24.82 12.14
N LYS A 171 -16.36 -25.69 12.55
CA LYS A 171 -17.79 -25.60 12.15
C LYS A 171 -18.37 -24.22 12.44
N GLN A 172 -18.13 -23.71 13.65
CA GLN A 172 -18.60 -22.38 14.03
C GLN A 172 -17.96 -21.30 13.16
N THR A 173 -16.64 -21.34 12.95
CA THR A 173 -15.93 -20.36 12.10
C THR A 173 -16.47 -20.32 10.68
N ILE A 174 -16.77 -21.47 10.07
CA ILE A 174 -17.27 -21.54 8.69
C ILE A 174 -18.61 -20.84 8.51
N THR A 175 -19.46 -20.75 9.55
CA THR A 175 -20.73 -20.02 9.46
C THR A 175 -20.57 -18.53 9.15
N SER A 176 -19.37 -17.97 9.35
CA SER A 176 -19.05 -16.57 9.03
C SER A 176 -18.70 -16.32 7.56
N GLU A 177 -18.51 -17.36 6.74
CA GLU A 177 -18.03 -17.26 5.35
C GLU A 177 -18.79 -16.20 4.53
N GLU A 178 -20.12 -16.30 4.50
CA GLU A 178 -20.97 -15.40 3.72
C GLU A 178 -20.80 -13.93 4.15
N MET A 179 -20.77 -13.68 5.46
CA MET A 179 -20.56 -12.34 6.02
C MET A 179 -19.19 -11.76 5.61
N GLN A 180 -18.13 -12.57 5.65
CA GLN A 180 -16.78 -12.12 5.29
C GLN A 180 -16.64 -11.89 3.79
N LEU A 181 -17.11 -12.82 2.96
CA LEU A 181 -17.02 -12.69 1.50
C LEU A 181 -17.89 -11.54 0.96
N ASN A 182 -19.03 -11.24 1.62
CA ASN A 182 -19.87 -10.11 1.24
C ASN A 182 -19.18 -8.75 1.35
N GLN A 183 -18.16 -8.62 2.21
CA GLN A 183 -17.37 -7.40 2.36
C GLN A 183 -16.33 -7.20 1.24
N LEU A 184 -16.11 -8.22 0.39
CA LEU A 184 -15.05 -8.27 -0.62
C LEU A 184 -15.61 -8.25 -2.05
N LYS A 185 -16.78 -7.63 -2.26
CA LYS A 185 -17.43 -7.54 -3.57
C LYS A 185 -16.79 -6.53 -4.52
N ASP A 186 -15.98 -5.62 -4.01
CA ASP A 186 -15.26 -4.65 -4.83
C ASP A 186 -14.18 -5.37 -5.68
N ALA A 187 -14.07 -5.00 -6.95
CA ALA A 187 -13.12 -5.60 -7.88
C ALA A 187 -11.65 -5.50 -7.41
N ASN A 188 -11.33 -4.46 -6.61
CA ASN A 188 -9.99 -4.29 -6.04
C ASN A 188 -9.64 -5.36 -4.99
N PHE A 189 -10.64 -6.08 -4.46
CA PHE A 189 -10.47 -7.10 -3.42
C PHE A 189 -10.55 -8.53 -3.95
N GLU A 190 -10.61 -8.75 -5.26
CA GLU A 190 -10.77 -10.09 -5.83
C GLU A 190 -9.65 -11.06 -5.42
N THR A 191 -8.39 -10.61 -5.34
CA THR A 191 -7.30 -11.47 -4.84
C THR A 191 -7.51 -11.85 -3.37
N ILE A 192 -7.95 -10.91 -2.54
CA ILE A 192 -8.25 -11.16 -1.11
C ILE A 192 -9.42 -12.15 -0.99
N LYS A 193 -10.49 -11.92 -1.74
CA LYS A 193 -11.68 -12.77 -1.79
C LYS A 193 -11.32 -14.20 -2.20
N ASN A 194 -10.49 -14.37 -3.24
CA ASN A 194 -10.04 -15.69 -3.68
C ASN A 194 -9.20 -16.39 -2.60
N HIS A 195 -8.31 -15.66 -1.93
CA HIS A 195 -7.53 -16.21 -0.83
C HIS A 195 -8.42 -16.69 0.33
N ILE A 196 -9.34 -15.83 0.80
CA ILE A 196 -10.29 -16.16 1.89
C ILE A 196 -11.21 -17.31 1.49
N SER A 197 -11.77 -17.30 0.27
CA SER A 197 -12.64 -18.36 -0.23
C SER A 197 -11.93 -19.72 -0.26
N ASN A 198 -10.64 -19.74 -0.63
CA ASN A 198 -9.85 -20.96 -0.63
C ASN A 198 -9.62 -21.50 0.80
N LEU A 199 -9.41 -20.62 1.80
CA LEU A 199 -9.29 -21.03 3.20
C LEU A 199 -10.60 -21.63 3.73
N TYR A 200 -11.74 -20.99 3.47
CA TYR A 200 -13.05 -21.55 3.84
C TYR A 200 -13.33 -22.87 3.11
N LYS A 201 -12.96 -23.00 1.84
CA LYS A 201 -13.06 -24.25 1.10
C LYS A 201 -12.26 -25.36 1.78
N GLN A 202 -11.00 -25.12 2.15
CA GLN A 202 -10.18 -26.10 2.88
C GLN A 202 -10.84 -26.52 4.20
N GLY A 203 -11.39 -25.57 4.95
CA GLY A 203 -12.16 -25.88 6.17
C GLY A 203 -13.40 -26.73 5.90
N LYS A 204 -14.16 -26.43 4.83
CA LYS A 204 -15.36 -27.19 4.45
C LYS A 204 -15.03 -28.61 4.00
N ASP A 205 -13.93 -28.78 3.27
CA ASP A 205 -13.45 -30.09 2.82
C ASP A 205 -13.16 -30.99 4.04
N ILE A 206 -12.57 -30.44 5.11
CA ILE A 206 -12.33 -31.15 6.38
C ILE A 206 -13.65 -31.58 7.06
N ILE A 207 -14.63 -30.69 7.15
CA ILE A 207 -15.92 -30.98 7.80
C ILE A 207 -16.73 -32.00 6.99
N THR A 208 -16.65 -31.92 5.66
CA THR A 208 -17.33 -32.86 4.77
C THR A 208 -16.80 -34.29 4.92
N ALA A 209 -15.53 -34.46 5.30
CA ALA A 209 -14.95 -35.76 5.59
C ALA A 209 -15.51 -36.41 6.87
N THR A 210 -16.14 -35.64 7.76
CA THR A 210 -16.67 -36.06 9.07
C THR A 210 -15.59 -36.50 10.07
N LEU A 211 -15.94 -36.64 11.35
CA LEU A 211 -15.01 -37.09 12.41
C LEU A 211 -14.62 -38.56 12.28
N ASP A 212 -15.57 -39.39 11.82
CA ASP A 212 -15.41 -40.85 11.68
C ASP A 212 -15.88 -41.28 10.27
N PRO A 213 -15.04 -41.11 9.23
CA PRO A 213 -15.39 -41.42 7.85
C PRO A 213 -15.63 -42.92 7.63
N THR A 214 -16.46 -43.28 6.64
CA THR A 214 -16.72 -44.68 6.27
C THR A 214 -15.48 -45.39 5.71
N THR A 215 -14.53 -44.64 5.16
CA THR A 215 -13.29 -45.15 4.55
C THR A 215 -12.14 -44.19 4.80
N GLY A 216 -10.94 -44.73 5.06
CA GLY A 216 -9.75 -43.94 5.35
C GLY A 216 -9.70 -43.44 6.80
N ASP A 217 -8.66 -42.67 7.11
CA ASP A 217 -8.49 -42.07 8.43
C ASP A 217 -9.30 -40.77 8.55
N GLY A 218 -9.83 -40.52 9.75
CA GLY A 218 -10.49 -39.26 10.09
C GLY A 218 -9.52 -38.07 10.15
N PRO A 219 -10.05 -36.83 10.22
CA PRO A 219 -9.23 -35.63 10.32
C PRO A 219 -8.41 -35.63 11.61
N GLN A 220 -7.19 -35.09 11.54
CA GLN A 220 -6.33 -34.92 12.71
C GLN A 220 -6.56 -33.57 13.38
N ALA A 221 -6.60 -33.54 14.71
CA ALA A 221 -6.86 -32.32 15.49
C ALA A 221 -5.94 -31.16 15.10
N MET A 222 -4.66 -31.44 14.84
CA MET A 222 -3.67 -30.44 14.40
C MET A 222 -4.07 -29.79 13.07
N VAL A 223 -4.49 -30.58 12.08
CA VAL A 223 -4.89 -30.10 10.74
C VAL A 223 -6.16 -29.26 10.84
N VAL A 224 -7.13 -29.70 11.66
CA VAL A 224 -8.37 -28.96 11.92
C VAL A 224 -8.07 -27.60 12.57
N ASN A 225 -7.21 -27.59 13.60
CA ASN A 225 -6.79 -26.35 14.26
C ASN A 225 -6.06 -25.42 13.29
N GLN A 226 -5.12 -25.92 12.48
CA GLN A 226 -4.40 -25.11 11.50
C GLN A 226 -5.34 -24.47 10.47
N ALA A 227 -6.32 -25.23 9.95
CA ALA A 227 -7.31 -24.69 9.03
C ALA A 227 -8.17 -23.61 9.68
N ASN A 228 -8.61 -23.82 10.93
CA ASN A 228 -9.38 -22.85 11.69
C ASN A 228 -8.57 -21.57 11.97
N GLU A 229 -7.34 -21.73 12.46
CA GLU A 229 -6.42 -20.62 12.72
C GLU A 229 -6.11 -19.83 11.45
N ALA A 230 -5.94 -20.49 10.30
CA ALA A 230 -5.71 -19.80 9.03
C ALA A 230 -6.90 -18.89 8.68
N ILE A 231 -8.14 -19.36 8.83
CA ILE A 231 -9.34 -18.55 8.58
C ILE A 231 -9.42 -17.38 9.58
N VAL A 232 -9.24 -17.65 10.88
CA VAL A 232 -9.31 -16.62 11.93
C VAL A 232 -8.20 -15.55 11.76
N ASN A 233 -6.99 -15.96 11.44
CA ASN A 233 -5.87 -15.05 11.21
C ASN A 233 -6.06 -14.22 9.94
N ALA A 234 -6.61 -14.80 8.86
CA ALA A 234 -6.86 -14.07 7.63
C ALA A 234 -8.01 -13.06 7.79
N THR A 235 -9.10 -13.47 8.44
CA THR A 235 -10.26 -12.59 8.69
C THR A 235 -9.94 -11.45 9.66
N SER A 236 -9.05 -11.66 10.64
CA SER A 236 -8.61 -10.57 11.54
C SER A 236 -7.75 -9.49 10.85
N LYS A 237 -7.12 -9.80 9.71
CA LYS A 237 -6.29 -8.86 8.93
C LYS A 237 -7.05 -8.19 7.77
N LEU A 238 -8.34 -8.46 7.64
CA LEU A 238 -9.09 -8.12 6.43
C LEU A 238 -9.11 -6.62 6.13
N GLU A 239 -9.24 -5.78 7.15
CA GLU A 239 -9.23 -4.32 6.96
C GLU A 239 -7.86 -3.77 6.55
N ASP A 240 -6.76 -4.36 7.04
CA ASP A 240 -5.41 -3.99 6.63
C ASP A 240 -5.18 -4.36 5.15
N TRP A 241 -5.62 -5.56 4.76
CA TRP A 241 -5.53 -6.03 3.38
C TRP A 241 -6.35 -5.17 2.43
N LYS A 242 -7.60 -4.83 2.80
CA LYS A 242 -8.46 -3.91 2.04
C LYS A 242 -7.85 -2.53 1.92
N THR A 243 -7.27 -2.00 2.99
CA THR A 243 -6.61 -0.69 2.99
C THR A 243 -5.40 -0.68 2.04
N ASN A 244 -4.56 -1.72 2.08
CA ASN A 244 -3.44 -1.88 1.17
C ASN A 244 -3.89 -2.00 -0.29
N ALA A 245 -4.85 -2.88 -0.60
CA ALA A 245 -5.38 -3.05 -1.95
C ALA A 245 -6.03 -1.76 -2.49
N THR A 246 -6.77 -1.03 -1.66
CA THR A 246 -7.36 0.27 -2.01
C THR A 246 -6.28 1.31 -2.32
N ASN A 247 -5.24 1.40 -1.48
CA ASN A 247 -4.12 2.31 -1.72
C ASN A 247 -3.36 1.96 -3.00
N LEU A 248 -3.13 0.68 -3.29
CA LEU A 248 -2.50 0.23 -4.53
C LEU A 248 -3.34 0.58 -5.76
N ALA A 249 -4.66 0.46 -5.68
CA ALA A 249 -5.58 0.68 -6.80
C ALA A 249 -5.81 2.17 -7.09
N THR A 250 -5.96 2.99 -6.06
CA THR A 250 -6.38 4.41 -6.18
C THR A 250 -5.24 5.41 -5.99
N ARG A 251 -4.07 4.92 -5.55
CA ARG A 251 -2.88 5.72 -5.24
C ARG A 251 -1.60 4.92 -5.55
N PHE A 252 -0.80 4.66 -4.52
CA PHE A 252 0.44 3.89 -4.54
C PHE A 252 0.88 3.58 -3.10
N VAL A 253 1.81 2.64 -2.97
CA VAL A 253 2.62 2.41 -1.78
C VAL A 253 4.01 2.98 -2.03
N LYS A 254 4.50 3.86 -1.15
CA LYS A 254 5.85 4.45 -1.22
C LYS A 254 6.82 3.67 -0.35
N GLN A 255 7.94 3.29 -0.94
CA GLN A 255 9.07 2.62 -0.31
C GLN A 255 10.26 3.59 -0.34
N THR A 256 10.52 4.24 0.79
CA THR A 256 11.69 5.11 0.95
C THR A 256 12.95 4.27 0.96
N LEU A 257 14.00 4.72 0.27
CA LEU A 257 15.26 3.99 0.24
C LEU A 257 15.89 3.91 1.63
N ASN A 258 16.41 2.74 1.98
CA ASN A 258 17.11 2.50 3.24
C ASN A 258 18.54 2.00 2.96
N ASN A 259 19.54 2.74 3.39
CA ASN A 259 20.94 2.38 3.15
C ASN A 259 21.34 1.03 3.76
N ALA A 260 20.65 0.56 4.81
CA ALA A 260 20.88 -0.76 5.41
C ALA A 260 20.57 -1.91 4.44
N ASN A 261 19.77 -1.65 3.41
CA ASN A 261 19.40 -2.64 2.41
C ASN A 261 20.34 -2.66 1.19
N LEU A 262 21.39 -1.84 1.19
CA LEU A 262 22.42 -1.82 0.17
C LEU A 262 23.54 -2.81 0.55
N VAL A 263 23.81 -3.77 -0.32
CA VAL A 263 24.93 -4.70 -0.18
C VAL A 263 26.01 -4.32 -1.20
N ASN A 264 27.26 -4.21 -0.76
CA ASN A 264 28.44 -3.98 -1.63
C ASN A 264 29.69 -4.61 -0.99
N GLU A 265 30.57 -5.24 -1.78
CA GLU A 265 31.76 -5.96 -1.30
C GLU A 265 32.88 -5.06 -0.74
N THR A 266 32.83 -3.74 -0.92
CA THR A 266 33.94 -2.81 -0.59
C THR A 266 33.85 -2.11 0.78
N ASN A 267 32.99 -2.56 1.70
CA ASN A 267 32.60 -1.81 2.91
C ASN A 267 33.52 -1.95 4.15
N ASN A 268 34.77 -1.45 4.08
CA ASN A 268 35.57 -1.15 5.30
C ASN A 268 35.56 0.34 5.68
N GLN A 269 34.63 1.15 5.16
CA GLN A 269 34.47 2.56 5.54
C GLN A 269 33.05 2.84 6.09
N PRO A 270 32.90 3.62 7.18
CA PRO A 270 31.65 3.79 7.95
C PRO A 270 30.49 4.51 7.22
N GLN A 271 30.61 4.76 5.92
CA GLN A 271 29.55 5.25 5.03
C GLN A 271 29.83 4.71 3.61
N PRO A 272 28.91 4.01 2.93
CA PRO A 272 29.10 3.67 1.52
C PRO A 272 28.91 4.94 0.68
N GLY A 273 29.89 5.31 -0.15
CA GLY A 273 29.88 6.50 -1.02
C GLY A 273 28.80 6.53 -2.12
N ASN A 274 27.78 5.66 -2.04
CA ASN A 274 26.77 5.40 -3.07
C ASN A 274 25.34 5.76 -2.61
N TYR A 275 25.14 6.40 -1.46
CA TYR A 275 23.82 6.88 -1.01
C TYR A 275 23.89 8.39 -0.78
N SER A 276 22.87 9.18 -1.10
CA SER A 276 22.86 10.62 -0.77
C SER A 276 21.45 11.20 -0.91
N PHE A 277 21.25 12.41 -0.40
CA PHE A 277 19.94 13.07 -0.38
C PHE A 277 19.85 14.23 -1.38
N VAL A 278 20.94 14.59 -2.07
CA VAL A 278 20.98 15.60 -3.15
C VAL A 278 21.42 14.93 -4.45
N ALA A 279 20.90 15.44 -5.56
CA ALA A 279 21.36 15.17 -6.91
C ALA A 279 21.80 16.47 -7.59
N TYR A 280 22.76 16.37 -8.51
CA TYR A 280 23.28 17.51 -9.24
C TYR A 280 22.98 17.44 -10.74
N ALA A 281 22.75 18.59 -11.37
CA ALA A 281 22.61 18.75 -12.82
C ALA A 281 23.97 18.98 -13.52
N SER A 282 25.04 18.42 -12.98
CA SER A 282 26.41 18.57 -13.51
C SER A 282 27.20 17.30 -13.25
N ASP A 283 28.16 17.00 -14.13
CA ASP A 283 29.06 15.86 -13.98
C ASP A 283 29.83 15.93 -12.68
N ILE A 284 29.95 14.79 -12.01
CA ILE A 284 30.70 14.67 -10.75
C ILE A 284 31.93 13.81 -10.99
N THR A 285 33.09 14.45 -11.07
CA THR A 285 34.34 13.86 -11.59
C THR A 285 35.28 13.27 -10.54
N SER A 286 35.07 13.49 -9.23
CA SER A 286 36.02 13.08 -8.17
C SER A 286 35.40 12.14 -7.11
N PRO A 287 36.11 11.05 -6.70
CA PRO A 287 35.65 10.05 -5.72
C PRO A 287 35.67 10.48 -4.23
N ASN A 288 35.99 11.75 -3.94
CA ASN A 288 35.91 12.33 -2.60
C ASN A 288 34.44 12.68 -2.28
N TRP A 289 33.63 11.65 -2.03
CA TRP A 289 32.17 11.77 -1.84
C TRP A 289 31.79 11.93 -0.36
N ASN A 290 32.28 12.97 0.31
CA ASN A 290 31.72 13.35 1.62
C ASN A 290 30.46 14.21 1.42
N PHE A 291 29.37 13.50 1.12
CA PHE A 291 27.96 13.88 1.06
C PHE A 291 27.60 15.37 0.91
N ALA A 292 27.10 15.67 -0.28
CA ALA A 292 26.04 16.65 -0.51
C ALA A 292 24.75 16.21 0.20
N GLN A 293 24.73 16.22 1.52
CA GLN A 293 23.51 15.90 2.24
C GLN A 293 22.47 16.97 1.90
N ARG A 294 21.22 16.55 1.68
CA ARG A 294 20.04 17.43 1.78
C ARG A 294 19.75 17.66 3.25
N THR A 295 20.81 18.03 3.95
CA THR A 295 20.81 18.44 5.32
C THR A 295 20.15 19.79 5.35
N VAL A 296 19.22 19.93 6.27
CA VAL A 296 18.74 21.24 6.63
C VAL A 296 19.82 21.91 7.47
N TRP A 297 20.22 23.10 7.06
CA TRP A 297 21.23 23.88 7.75
C TRP A 297 20.57 24.88 8.68
N THR A 298 21.28 25.23 9.75
CA THR A 298 21.03 26.44 10.52
C THR A 298 22.19 27.42 10.34
N ALA A 299 22.07 28.65 10.84
CA ALA A 299 23.23 29.53 10.94
C ALA A 299 23.23 30.31 12.24
N ASP A 300 24.43 30.58 12.76
CA ASP A 300 24.62 31.40 13.95
C ASP A 300 24.41 32.90 13.67
N ASN A 301 24.59 33.71 14.71
CA ASN A 301 24.50 35.18 14.62
C ASN A 301 25.60 35.82 13.72
N ARG A 302 26.63 35.07 13.34
CA ARG A 302 27.69 35.46 12.40
C ARG A 302 27.42 34.88 10.99
N ALA A 303 26.23 34.33 10.75
CA ALA A 303 25.83 33.67 9.51
C ALA A 303 26.69 32.45 9.13
N ARG A 304 27.41 31.85 10.09
CA ARG A 304 28.13 30.60 9.87
C ARG A 304 27.16 29.45 9.93
N THR A 305 27.13 28.64 8.88
CA THR A 305 26.19 27.54 8.72
C THR A 305 26.74 26.26 9.31
N SER A 306 25.89 25.53 10.02
CA SER A 306 26.12 24.16 10.46
C SER A 306 24.90 23.29 10.13
N PRO A 307 25.07 21.97 9.95
CA PRO A 307 23.95 21.03 9.96
C PRO A 307 23.06 21.28 11.18
N LEU A 308 21.74 21.21 11.00
CA LEU A 308 20.82 21.38 12.12
C LEU A 308 21.12 20.30 13.20
N PRO A 309 21.44 20.67 14.46
CA PRO A 309 21.97 19.73 15.46
C PRO A 309 21.03 18.62 15.95
N ASN A 310 19.81 18.52 15.43
CA ASN A 310 18.82 17.52 15.84
C ASN A 310 18.24 16.77 14.64
N ASN A 311 19.12 16.00 14.00
CA ASN A 311 18.77 14.70 13.42
C ASN A 311 18.81 13.64 14.55
N SER A 312 18.37 14.00 15.77
CA SER A 312 18.48 13.13 16.93
C SER A 312 17.70 11.84 16.65
N GLN A 313 18.23 10.71 17.12
CA GLN A 313 17.79 9.35 16.83
C GLN A 313 16.30 9.05 17.16
N ASN A 314 15.52 10.03 17.63
CA ASN A 314 14.10 9.94 17.99
C ASN A 314 13.18 10.95 17.25
N SER A 315 13.64 11.64 16.20
CA SER A 315 12.80 12.54 15.39
C SER A 315 12.73 12.09 13.93
N ALA A 316 11.53 12.10 13.33
CA ALA A 316 11.34 11.76 11.92
C ALA A 316 12.15 12.71 11.02
N PRO A 317 12.78 12.20 9.94
CA PRO A 317 13.59 13.04 9.06
C PRO A 317 12.73 14.13 8.41
N LEU A 318 13.28 15.35 8.27
CA LEU A 318 12.57 16.50 7.67
C LEU A 318 12.23 16.30 6.19
N THR A 319 12.93 15.38 5.53
CA THR A 319 12.72 14.94 4.15
C THR A 319 13.13 13.49 4.01
N ASP A 320 12.44 12.75 3.16
CA ASP A 320 12.75 11.36 2.82
C ASP A 320 13.33 11.22 1.41
N VAL A 321 13.71 12.33 0.77
CA VAL A 321 14.33 12.32 -0.56
C VAL A 321 15.73 11.73 -0.47
N SER A 322 15.89 10.55 -1.05
CA SER A 322 17.14 9.81 -1.05
C SER A 322 17.44 9.21 -2.42
N TRP A 323 18.71 8.88 -2.63
CA TRP A 323 19.22 8.35 -3.87
C TRP A 323 20.27 7.28 -3.61
N ILE A 324 20.25 6.21 -4.40
CA ILE A 324 21.38 5.34 -4.62
C ILE A 324 22.10 5.85 -5.87
N TYR A 325 23.35 6.28 -5.71
CA TYR A 325 24.18 6.86 -6.77
C TYR A 325 24.74 5.82 -7.74
N THR A 326 25.03 4.62 -7.25
CA THR A 326 25.50 3.52 -8.09
C THR A 326 25.35 2.18 -7.38
N LEU A 327 25.15 1.13 -8.18
CA LEU A 327 25.23 -0.28 -7.79
C LEU A 327 26.48 -0.89 -8.45
N SER A 328 27.64 -0.31 -8.16
CA SER A 328 28.92 -0.72 -8.74
C SER A 328 29.66 -1.72 -7.86
N GLY A 329 30.28 -2.73 -8.49
CA GLY A 329 31.06 -3.77 -7.84
C GLY A 329 30.39 -5.13 -7.93
N THR A 330 31.19 -6.19 -7.91
CA THR A 330 30.68 -7.57 -7.88
C THR A 330 29.75 -7.74 -6.68
N GLY A 331 28.56 -8.31 -6.90
CA GLY A 331 27.58 -8.55 -5.83
C GLY A 331 26.85 -7.30 -5.31
N ALA A 332 27.09 -6.11 -5.88
CA ALA A 332 26.41 -4.89 -5.46
C ALA A 332 24.91 -4.94 -5.80
N LYS A 333 24.06 -4.75 -4.79
CA LYS A 333 22.61 -4.82 -4.95
C LYS A 333 21.84 -4.02 -3.90
N TYR A 334 20.60 -3.69 -4.23
CA TYR A 334 19.65 -3.10 -3.31
C TYR A 334 18.39 -3.95 -3.22
N THR A 335 17.96 -4.30 -2.01
CA THR A 335 16.79 -5.16 -1.80
C THR A 335 15.72 -4.43 -1.00
N LEU A 336 14.44 -4.66 -1.32
CA LEU A 336 13.34 -4.17 -0.49
C LEU A 336 12.23 -5.20 -0.44
N THR A 337 11.47 -5.17 0.66
CA THR A 337 10.30 -6.02 0.85
C THR A 337 9.06 -5.15 1.06
N PHE A 338 7.92 -5.57 0.51
CA PHE A 338 6.65 -4.87 0.63
C PHE A 338 5.48 -5.86 0.66
N ASP A 339 4.41 -5.48 1.34
CA ASP A 339 3.16 -6.24 1.33
C ASP A 339 2.26 -5.80 0.17
N TYR A 340 1.67 -6.79 -0.49
CA TYR A 340 0.87 -6.60 -1.68
C TYR A 340 -0.35 -7.52 -1.67
N TYR A 341 -1.54 -6.91 -1.64
CA TYR A 341 -2.83 -7.62 -1.61
C TYR A 341 -3.71 -7.30 -2.83
N GLY A 342 -3.13 -6.72 -3.88
CA GLY A 342 -3.80 -6.43 -5.15
C GLY A 342 -3.76 -7.59 -6.17
N PRO A 343 -3.97 -7.30 -7.47
CA PRO A 343 -3.84 -8.28 -8.57
C PRO A 343 -2.41 -8.83 -8.73
N GLN A 344 -2.24 -10.01 -9.35
CA GLN A 344 -0.89 -10.58 -9.55
C GLN A 344 0.04 -9.74 -10.46
N THR A 345 -0.47 -8.67 -11.08
CA THR A 345 0.27 -7.69 -11.85
C THR A 345 0.28 -6.33 -11.16
N GLY A 346 1.37 -5.58 -11.28
CA GLY A 346 1.49 -4.24 -10.72
C GLY A 346 2.45 -3.37 -11.50
N TYR A 347 2.65 -2.14 -11.02
CA TYR A 347 3.52 -1.15 -11.63
C TYR A 347 4.47 -0.57 -10.61
N LEU A 348 5.74 -0.54 -10.96
CA LEU A 348 6.84 0.01 -10.19
C LEU A 348 7.29 1.32 -10.83
N TYR A 349 7.45 2.36 -10.02
CA TYR A 349 7.98 3.66 -10.44
C TYR A 349 9.10 4.12 -9.52
N PHE A 350 10.10 4.79 -10.08
CA PHE A 350 11.16 5.43 -9.31
C PHE A 350 11.82 6.55 -10.14
N PRO A 351 12.24 7.68 -9.52
CA PRO A 351 13.01 8.68 -10.24
C PRO A 351 14.42 8.18 -10.50
N TYR A 352 15.00 8.54 -11.66
CA TYR A 352 16.35 8.14 -12.03
C TYR A 352 17.06 9.19 -12.90
N LYS A 353 18.41 9.16 -12.86
CA LYS A 353 19.28 10.00 -13.69
C LYS A 353 20.70 9.42 -13.81
N LEU A 354 21.55 10.04 -14.63
CA LEU A 354 22.99 9.74 -14.64
C LEU A 354 23.77 10.60 -13.65
N VAL A 355 24.87 10.07 -13.15
CA VAL A 355 25.87 10.81 -12.37
C VAL A 355 26.91 11.47 -13.28
N LYS A 356 27.27 10.79 -14.38
CA LYS A 356 28.26 11.24 -15.37
C LYS A 356 27.75 11.01 -16.78
N ASP A 357 27.99 11.97 -17.67
CA ASP A 357 27.58 11.85 -19.08
C ASP A 357 28.33 10.73 -19.80
N ALA A 358 29.59 10.48 -19.41
CA ALA A 358 30.41 9.40 -19.98
C ALA A 358 29.79 8.00 -19.82
N ASP A 359 28.90 7.80 -18.84
CA ASP A 359 28.27 6.51 -18.57
C ASP A 359 27.02 6.26 -19.43
N LYS A 360 26.58 7.22 -20.25
CA LYS A 360 25.31 7.15 -20.99
C LYS A 360 25.16 5.99 -21.97
N ASN A 361 26.28 5.45 -22.45
CA ASN A 361 26.27 4.28 -23.36
C ASN A 361 26.46 2.96 -22.61
N ASN A 362 26.75 3.01 -21.30
CA ASN A 362 27.06 1.86 -20.47
C ASN A 362 25.94 1.57 -19.45
N ILE A 363 24.73 2.07 -19.66
CA ILE A 363 23.65 1.91 -18.69
C ILE A 363 23.20 0.45 -18.62
N GLY A 364 23.05 -0.06 -17.40
CA GLY A 364 22.45 -1.37 -17.15
C GLY A 364 21.79 -1.40 -15.77
N LEU A 365 20.52 -1.79 -15.74
CA LEU A 365 19.78 -2.04 -14.51
C LEU A 365 18.87 -3.24 -14.74
N GLN A 366 18.83 -4.14 -13.78
CA GLN A 366 17.91 -5.27 -13.77
C GLN A 366 17.26 -5.37 -12.40
N TYR A 367 16.15 -6.10 -12.35
CA TYR A 367 15.49 -6.44 -11.12
C TYR A 367 15.18 -7.93 -11.05
N LYS A 368 15.08 -8.46 -9.84
CA LYS A 368 14.53 -9.79 -9.57
C LYS A 368 13.38 -9.63 -8.59
N LEU A 369 12.21 -10.12 -8.97
CA LEU A 369 11.04 -10.17 -8.11
C LEU A 369 10.92 -11.55 -7.47
N ASN A 370 10.90 -11.58 -6.14
CA ASN A 370 10.85 -12.80 -5.33
C ASN A 370 11.95 -13.79 -5.75
N ASP A 371 11.58 -15.05 -5.97
CA ASP A 371 12.47 -16.12 -6.39
C ASP A 371 12.55 -16.25 -7.93
N GLY A 372 12.02 -15.26 -8.65
CA GLY A 372 11.96 -15.25 -10.12
C GLY A 372 13.32 -15.04 -10.80
N ASN A 373 13.26 -14.90 -12.11
CA ASN A 373 14.43 -14.59 -12.94
C ASN A 373 14.76 -13.09 -12.89
N PHE A 374 15.99 -12.76 -13.27
CA PHE A 374 16.36 -11.37 -13.52
C PHE A 374 15.66 -10.85 -14.77
N GLU A 375 15.06 -9.67 -14.67
CA GLU A 375 14.45 -8.93 -15.76
C GLU A 375 15.16 -7.60 -15.96
N GLN A 376 15.48 -7.28 -17.21
CA GLN A 376 16.18 -6.05 -17.56
C GLN A 376 15.22 -4.85 -17.56
N ILE A 377 15.65 -3.75 -16.95
CA ILE A 377 14.97 -2.46 -17.08
C ILE A 377 15.56 -1.75 -18.29
N ASN A 378 14.77 -1.70 -19.37
CA ASN A 378 15.21 -1.15 -20.64
C ASN A 378 15.06 0.36 -20.69
N PHE A 379 16.09 1.02 -21.24
CA PHE A 379 16.13 2.46 -21.51
C PHE A 379 16.26 2.69 -23.01
N ALA A 380 15.67 3.78 -23.50
CA ALA A 380 15.79 4.19 -24.89
C ALA A 380 17.26 4.41 -25.27
N PRO A 381 17.68 4.04 -26.49
CA PRO A 381 19.04 4.26 -26.95
C PRO A 381 19.33 5.75 -27.14
N THR A 382 20.58 6.14 -26.94
CA THR A 382 21.07 7.49 -27.23
C THR A 382 20.94 7.75 -28.74
N GLN A 383 20.09 8.68 -29.16
CA GLN A 383 19.98 9.07 -30.59
C GLN A 383 21.32 9.66 -31.09
N PRO A 384 21.83 9.27 -32.28
CA PRO A 384 23.00 9.89 -32.87
C PRO A 384 22.68 11.33 -33.30
N VAL A 385 23.58 12.26 -32.99
CA VAL A 385 23.44 13.69 -33.30
C VAL A 385 23.73 13.91 -34.79
N GLU A 386 22.69 13.92 -35.63
CA GLU A 386 22.81 14.56 -36.95
C GLU A 386 22.74 16.08 -36.77
N SER A 387 23.71 16.76 -37.38
CA SER A 387 23.91 18.20 -37.24
C SER A 387 22.88 18.98 -38.05
N ALA A 388 21.80 19.48 -37.43
CA ALA A 388 21.04 20.63 -37.92
C ALA A 388 20.12 21.24 -36.83
N SER A 389 20.29 22.55 -36.61
CA SER A 389 19.42 23.50 -35.87
C SER A 389 18.93 23.16 -34.45
N THR A 390 19.34 24.02 -33.51
CA THR A 390 18.89 24.11 -32.11
C THR A 390 17.38 24.28 -31.96
N GLU A 391 16.69 23.24 -31.49
CA GLU A 391 15.35 23.29 -30.90
C GLU A 391 15.39 22.56 -29.53
N PRO A 392 14.71 23.04 -28.46
CA PRO A 392 14.86 22.44 -27.12
C PRO A 392 14.17 21.08 -27.04
N ALA A 393 14.78 20.17 -26.29
CA ALA A 393 14.32 18.81 -26.02
C ALA A 393 12.82 18.73 -25.70
N ARG A 394 12.08 18.19 -26.66
CA ARG A 394 10.68 17.82 -26.58
C ARG A 394 10.51 16.65 -25.63
N SER A 395 10.15 16.90 -24.37
CA SER A 395 9.50 15.87 -23.54
C SER A 395 8.05 15.72 -24.02
N THR A 396 7.84 14.97 -25.10
CA THR A 396 6.50 14.49 -25.45
C THR A 396 6.29 13.11 -24.85
N MET A 397 5.35 13.01 -23.92
CA MET A 397 4.53 11.82 -23.83
C MET A 397 3.24 12.08 -24.60
N LEU A 398 2.94 11.12 -25.50
CA LEU A 398 1.80 10.99 -26.41
C LEU A 398 1.74 11.96 -27.59
N GLN A 399 2.17 11.47 -28.76
CA GLN A 399 1.60 11.88 -30.04
C GLN A 399 1.39 10.66 -30.95
N THR A 400 0.20 10.61 -31.53
CA THR A 400 -0.34 9.65 -32.48
C THR A 400 0.60 9.41 -33.67
N ALA A 401 0.67 8.14 -34.10
CA ALA A 401 1.54 7.65 -35.17
C ALA A 401 1.19 8.27 -36.55
N PRO A 402 2.19 8.54 -37.42
CA PRO A 402 1.93 8.75 -38.83
C PRO A 402 1.66 7.42 -39.53
N GLU A 403 0.55 7.36 -40.25
CA GLU A 403 0.24 6.31 -41.22
C GLU A 403 1.31 6.31 -42.32
N ASN A 404 2.13 5.26 -42.41
CA ASN A 404 2.23 4.34 -43.56
C ASN A 404 3.44 3.39 -43.42
N GLN A 405 3.26 2.14 -43.88
CA GLN A 405 4.24 1.07 -44.14
C GLN A 405 4.57 0.04 -43.04
N THR A 406 3.71 -1.00 -43.01
CA THR A 406 4.03 -2.44 -43.06
C THR A 406 5.18 -3.01 -42.20
N SER A 407 4.85 -3.53 -41.02
CA SER A 407 5.11 -4.92 -40.54
C SER A 407 4.73 -5.03 -39.04
N GLU A 408 3.76 -5.89 -38.73
CA GLU A 408 3.03 -5.95 -37.45
C GLU A 408 3.80 -6.57 -36.26
N GLU A 409 5.09 -6.93 -36.41
CA GLU A 409 5.88 -7.56 -35.34
C GLU A 409 6.77 -6.58 -34.53
N ASN A 410 7.02 -5.37 -35.04
CA ASN A 410 7.95 -4.41 -34.40
C ASN A 410 7.27 -3.23 -33.67
N MET A 411 5.94 -3.19 -33.62
CA MET A 411 5.18 -2.07 -33.03
C MET A 411 4.93 -2.19 -31.52
N THR A 412 5.20 -3.34 -30.89
CA THR A 412 4.99 -3.56 -29.44
C THR A 412 6.19 -3.18 -28.57
N ALA A 413 7.42 -3.14 -29.11
CA ALA A 413 8.63 -2.92 -28.31
C ALA A 413 8.94 -1.45 -28.01
N ALA A 414 8.57 -0.51 -28.89
CA ALA A 414 8.94 0.91 -28.75
C ALA A 414 8.15 1.65 -27.64
N SER A 415 6.95 1.17 -27.27
CA SER A 415 6.08 1.78 -26.25
C SER A 415 6.43 1.44 -24.79
N GLN A 416 7.47 0.61 -24.55
CA GLN A 416 7.85 0.12 -23.21
C GLN A 416 9.22 0.62 -22.71
N LEU A 417 9.95 1.43 -23.47
CA LEU A 417 11.28 1.90 -23.09
C LEU A 417 11.21 3.12 -22.16
N ASN A 418 12.00 3.10 -21.08
CA ASN A 418 12.18 4.27 -20.23
C ASN A 418 13.07 5.32 -20.96
N PRO A 419 12.85 6.64 -20.80
CA PRO A 419 13.73 7.64 -21.40
C PRO A 419 15.21 7.43 -21.09
N THR A 420 16.10 7.75 -22.03
CA THR A 420 17.55 7.70 -21.77
C THR A 420 17.88 8.61 -20.58
N PRO A 421 18.52 8.11 -19.51
CA PRO A 421 18.90 8.96 -18.40
C PRO A 421 19.98 9.95 -18.82
N THR A 422 19.89 11.17 -18.29
CA THR A 422 20.86 12.24 -18.52
C THR A 422 21.39 12.75 -17.18
N VAL A 423 22.44 13.56 -17.22
CA VAL A 423 22.96 14.23 -16.02
C VAL A 423 22.10 15.43 -15.64
N SER A 424 21.48 16.10 -16.61
CA SER A 424 20.75 17.36 -16.43
C SER A 424 19.31 17.20 -15.96
N ASP A 425 18.74 16.00 -16.04
CA ASP A 425 17.31 15.75 -15.85
C ASP A 425 17.05 14.59 -14.89
N ILE A 426 15.87 14.60 -14.28
CA ILE A 426 15.32 13.50 -13.50
C ILE A 426 14.17 12.93 -14.32
N ASN A 427 14.31 11.68 -14.75
CA ASN A 427 13.24 10.92 -15.36
C ASN A 427 12.54 10.07 -14.31
N VAL A 428 11.34 9.54 -14.63
CA VAL A 428 10.64 8.59 -13.77
C VAL A 428 10.47 7.28 -14.53
N ALA A 429 11.07 6.21 -14.02
CA ALA A 429 10.97 4.90 -14.62
C ALA A 429 9.57 4.33 -14.37
N LYS A 430 9.11 3.49 -15.28
CA LYS A 430 7.93 2.65 -15.13
C LYS A 430 8.27 1.23 -15.53
N VAL A 431 8.02 0.29 -14.64
CA VAL A 431 8.22 -1.14 -14.87
C VAL A 431 6.94 -1.88 -14.55
N THR A 432 6.54 -2.82 -15.41
CA THR A 432 5.39 -3.70 -15.14
C THR A 432 5.90 -4.90 -14.38
N LEU A 433 5.31 -5.19 -13.22
CA LEU A 433 5.58 -6.36 -12.42
C LEU A 433 4.54 -7.44 -12.72
N SER A 434 4.97 -8.68 -12.81
CA SER A 434 4.12 -9.86 -12.96
C SER A 434 4.42 -10.87 -11.86
N ASN A 435 3.51 -11.81 -11.58
CA ASN A 435 3.69 -12.85 -10.56
C ASN A 435 3.90 -12.30 -9.13
N LEU A 436 3.20 -11.21 -8.78
CA LEU A 436 3.15 -10.73 -7.40
C LEU A 436 2.42 -11.74 -6.50
N LYS A 437 3.07 -12.12 -5.41
CA LYS A 437 2.52 -13.03 -4.39
C LYS A 437 1.51 -12.29 -3.52
N PHE A 438 0.50 -12.99 -3.01
CA PHE A 438 -0.38 -12.46 -1.97
C PHE A 438 0.41 -12.31 -0.67
N GLY A 439 0.47 -11.10 -0.12
CA GLY A 439 1.26 -10.78 1.06
C GLY A 439 2.66 -10.27 0.71
N SER A 440 3.70 -10.80 1.35
CA SER A 440 5.04 -10.24 1.26
C SER A 440 5.73 -10.56 -0.07
N ASN A 441 6.31 -9.53 -0.70
CA ASN A 441 7.09 -9.60 -1.92
C ASN A 441 8.44 -8.92 -1.73
N THR A 442 9.47 -9.40 -2.42
CA THR A 442 10.83 -8.83 -2.38
C THR A 442 11.28 -8.43 -3.78
N ILE A 443 11.82 -7.22 -3.94
CA ILE A 443 12.49 -6.78 -5.18
C ILE A 443 13.97 -6.58 -4.87
N GLU A 444 14.82 -7.15 -5.72
CA GLU A 444 16.26 -6.91 -5.76
C GLU A 444 16.61 -6.12 -7.02
N PHE A 445 17.34 -5.01 -6.89
CA PHE A 445 17.95 -4.29 -8.01
C PHE A 445 19.45 -4.57 -8.06
N SER A 446 19.97 -4.80 -9.26
CA SER A 446 21.39 -4.99 -9.52
C SER A 446 21.77 -4.53 -10.92
N VAL A 447 23.07 -4.52 -11.21
CA VAL A 447 23.59 -4.31 -12.56
C VAL A 447 23.74 -5.67 -13.24
N PRO A 448 23.31 -5.85 -14.50
CA PRO A 448 23.57 -7.07 -15.25
C PRO A 448 25.08 -7.38 -15.29
N MET A 449 25.46 -8.59 -14.94
CA MET A 449 26.83 -9.07 -15.15
C MET A 449 27.05 -9.22 -16.66
N GLY A 450 27.95 -8.42 -17.23
CA GLY A 450 28.19 -8.43 -18.67
C GLY A 450 28.74 -9.79 -19.13
N GLN A 451 28.20 -10.32 -20.24
CA GLN A 451 28.83 -11.42 -20.99
C GLN A 451 29.99 -10.94 -21.88
N ASP A 452 30.09 -9.62 -22.12
CA ASP A 452 30.95 -9.01 -23.16
C ASP A 452 31.98 -7.98 -22.64
N ASP A 453 32.49 -8.09 -21.40
CA ASP A 453 33.47 -7.16 -20.80
C ASP A 453 33.05 -5.66 -20.73
N MET A 454 31.81 -5.31 -21.09
CA MET A 454 31.30 -3.95 -20.90
C MET A 454 30.88 -3.73 -19.45
N ASN A 455 31.65 -2.91 -18.72
CA ASN A 455 31.33 -2.42 -17.38
C ASN A 455 30.03 -1.61 -17.42
N LYS A 456 28.89 -2.27 -17.23
CA LYS A 456 27.60 -1.60 -17.10
C LYS A 456 27.54 -0.79 -15.82
N VAL A 457 26.77 0.30 -15.85
CA VAL A 457 26.60 1.24 -14.74
C VAL A 457 25.11 1.42 -14.48
N ALA A 458 24.68 1.22 -13.24
CA ALA A 458 23.31 1.56 -12.84
C ALA A 458 23.12 3.09 -12.91
N PRO A 459 21.97 3.58 -13.41
CA PRO A 459 21.61 4.97 -13.16
C PRO A 459 21.44 5.19 -11.66
N MET A 460 21.54 6.44 -11.25
CA MET A 460 21.16 6.86 -9.91
C MET A 460 19.65 6.68 -9.77
N ILE A 461 19.19 6.00 -8.72
CA ILE A 461 17.76 5.69 -8.48
C ILE A 461 17.29 6.25 -7.14
N GLY A 462 16.06 6.77 -7.10
CA GLY A 462 15.45 7.30 -5.87
C GLY A 462 14.40 6.37 -5.27
N ASN A 463 13.53 6.95 -4.43
CA ASN A 463 12.45 6.27 -3.74
C ASN A 463 11.54 5.52 -4.72
N ILE A 464 10.96 4.43 -4.23
CA ILE A 464 10.23 3.46 -5.03
C ILE A 464 8.73 3.59 -4.74
N TYR A 465 7.92 3.48 -5.78
CA TYR A 465 6.46 3.63 -5.72
C TYR A 465 5.82 2.44 -6.42
N ILE A 466 4.84 1.81 -5.77
CA ILE A 466 4.18 0.59 -6.26
C ILE A 466 2.68 0.85 -6.35
N ALA A 467 2.08 0.54 -7.49
CA ALA A 467 0.63 0.62 -7.69
C ALA A 467 0.11 -0.65 -8.36
N SER A 468 -1.17 -0.98 -8.19
CA SER A 468 -1.82 -2.06 -8.95
C SER A 468 -2.42 -1.59 -10.27
N SER A 469 -2.62 -0.28 -10.43
CA SER A 469 -3.13 0.33 -11.66
C SER A 469 -2.16 1.36 -12.25
N ASN A 470 -2.16 1.44 -13.58
CA ASN A 470 -1.43 2.43 -14.37
C ASN A 470 -2.35 3.58 -14.83
N ASP A 471 -3.47 3.79 -14.18
CA ASP A 471 -4.35 4.91 -14.49
C ASP A 471 -3.61 6.25 -14.31
N GLU A 472 -3.92 7.21 -15.18
CA GLU A 472 -3.28 8.53 -15.16
C GLU A 472 -3.46 9.26 -13.81
N ALA A 473 -4.55 8.98 -13.08
CA ALA A 473 -4.75 9.50 -11.74
C ALA A 473 -3.68 9.01 -10.73
N ASN A 474 -3.29 7.73 -10.79
CA ASN A 474 -2.23 7.18 -9.94
C ASN A 474 -0.87 7.75 -10.35
N LYS A 475 -0.58 7.75 -11.65
CA LYS A 475 0.66 8.31 -12.20
C LYS A 475 0.83 9.76 -11.80
N LYS A 476 -0.22 10.58 -11.88
CA LYS A 476 -0.22 11.97 -11.43
C LYS A 476 0.14 12.08 -9.95
N GLN A 477 -0.50 11.27 -9.09
CA GLN A 477 -0.22 11.29 -7.65
C GLN A 477 1.21 10.82 -7.31
N ILE A 478 1.74 9.84 -8.05
CA ILE A 478 3.13 9.38 -7.92
C ILE A 478 4.09 10.51 -8.28
N TYR A 479 3.87 11.19 -9.40
CA TYR A 479 4.71 12.31 -9.84
C TYR A 479 4.61 13.48 -8.85
N ASP A 480 3.40 13.77 -8.35
CA ASP A 480 3.20 14.75 -7.29
C ASP A 480 4.00 14.38 -6.05
N SER A 481 4.02 13.10 -5.65
CA SER A 481 4.79 12.65 -4.49
C SER A 481 6.31 12.69 -4.71
N ILE A 482 6.81 12.31 -5.90
CA ILE A 482 8.22 12.38 -6.26
C ILE A 482 8.69 13.85 -6.21
N PHE A 483 7.99 14.74 -6.88
CA PHE A 483 8.47 16.12 -7.05
C PHE A 483 7.94 17.08 -5.99
N GLY A 484 7.31 16.55 -4.93
CA GLY A 484 6.79 17.35 -3.81
C GLY A 484 5.70 18.32 -4.26
N ASN A 485 4.94 17.95 -5.29
CA ASN A 485 3.87 18.79 -5.80
C ASN A 485 2.57 18.57 -5.01
N THR A 486 1.77 19.61 -4.91
CA THR A 486 0.39 19.55 -4.39
C THR A 486 -0.50 20.33 -5.32
N SER A 487 -1.32 19.61 -6.07
CA SER A 487 -2.28 20.18 -7.01
C SER A 487 -3.57 20.59 -6.29
N SER A 488 -4.11 21.74 -6.66
CA SER A 488 -5.44 22.21 -6.24
C SER A 488 -6.24 22.60 -7.48
N GLN A 489 -7.41 22.00 -7.64
CA GLN A 489 -8.36 22.35 -8.70
C GLN A 489 -9.72 22.62 -8.05
N THR A 490 -10.15 23.87 -8.15
CA THR A 490 -11.48 24.33 -7.72
C THR A 490 -12.17 24.98 -8.92
N ALA A 491 -13.48 25.23 -8.81
CA ALA A 491 -14.24 25.89 -9.88
C ALA A 491 -13.62 27.23 -10.35
N ASN A 492 -12.85 27.91 -9.49
CA ASN A 492 -12.33 29.25 -9.75
C ASN A 492 -10.80 29.30 -9.90
N GLN A 493 -10.08 28.21 -9.62
CA GLN A 493 -8.61 28.22 -9.60
C GLN A 493 -8.03 26.82 -9.79
N THR A 494 -7.07 26.74 -10.71
CA THR A 494 -6.16 25.59 -10.87
C THR A 494 -4.76 26.03 -10.49
N SER A 495 -4.12 25.30 -9.57
CA SER A 495 -2.75 25.57 -9.16
C SER A 495 -1.99 24.31 -8.76
N VAL A 496 -0.67 24.43 -8.74
CA VAL A 496 0.24 23.41 -8.23
C VAL A 496 1.32 24.08 -7.40
N SER A 497 1.48 23.63 -6.16
CA SER A 497 2.54 24.09 -5.25
C SER A 497 3.67 23.07 -5.21
N VAL A 498 4.92 23.52 -5.12
CA VAL A 498 6.11 22.67 -5.02
C VAL A 498 6.77 22.87 -3.65
N ASP A 499 6.89 21.79 -2.89
CA ASP A 499 7.64 21.71 -1.65
C ASP A 499 9.14 21.52 -1.96
N LEU A 500 9.93 22.59 -1.79
CA LEU A 500 11.36 22.59 -2.12
C LEU A 500 12.21 21.76 -1.14
N LEU A 501 11.65 21.31 -0.02
CA LEU A 501 12.32 20.43 0.94
C LEU A 501 12.02 18.95 0.65
N LYS A 502 10.80 18.65 0.20
CA LYS A 502 10.31 17.27 0.03
C LYS A 502 10.31 16.76 -1.41
N GLY A 503 10.44 17.63 -2.42
CA GLY A 503 10.47 17.22 -3.82
C GLY A 503 11.86 16.90 -4.35
N TYR A 504 12.01 15.88 -5.20
CA TYR A 504 13.25 15.63 -5.93
C TYR A 504 13.65 16.84 -6.81
N SER A 505 14.92 17.25 -6.75
CA SER A 505 15.42 18.49 -7.37
C SER A 505 16.90 18.38 -7.71
N LEU A 506 17.40 19.25 -8.60
CA LEU A 506 18.81 19.28 -8.98
C LEU A 506 19.46 20.64 -8.71
N ALA A 507 20.61 20.66 -8.07
CA ALA A 507 21.47 21.85 -8.02
C ALA A 507 22.61 21.73 -9.06
N THR A 508 23.22 22.83 -9.49
CA THR A 508 24.48 22.79 -10.26
C THR A 508 25.70 23.12 -9.40
N SER A 509 25.48 23.41 -8.11
CA SER A 509 26.54 23.78 -7.18
C SER A 509 26.30 23.19 -5.79
N TRP A 510 27.34 22.62 -5.18
CA TRP A 510 27.29 22.15 -3.78
C TRP A 510 27.02 23.27 -2.77
N LYS A 511 27.25 24.52 -3.19
CA LYS A 511 27.03 25.73 -2.38
C LYS A 511 25.55 25.97 -2.12
N THR A 512 24.66 25.55 -3.04
CA THR A 512 23.21 25.70 -2.89
C THR A 512 22.71 24.80 -1.76
N TYR A 513 21.90 25.34 -0.86
CA TYR A 513 21.49 24.61 0.35
C TYR A 513 20.14 25.09 0.90
N ILE A 514 19.49 24.23 1.68
CA ILE A 514 18.26 24.53 2.39
C ILE A 514 18.60 24.94 3.82
N ARG A 515 18.07 26.09 4.26
CA ARG A 515 18.25 26.62 5.61
C ARG A 515 16.92 26.71 6.35
N GLN A 516 16.94 26.32 7.62
CA GLN A 516 15.87 26.58 8.57
C GLN A 516 15.95 28.02 9.11
N PHE A 517 14.80 28.68 9.12
CA PHE A 517 14.58 29.97 9.78
C PHE A 517 13.44 29.84 10.78
N THR A 518 13.60 30.45 11.95
CA THR A 518 12.60 30.45 13.03
C THR A 518 12.25 31.88 13.41
N GLY A 519 11.04 32.09 13.95
CA GLY A 519 10.60 33.40 14.42
C GLY A 519 10.46 34.45 13.31
N LEU A 520 10.20 34.04 12.06
CA LEU A 520 9.95 34.98 10.99
C LEU A 520 8.55 35.60 11.13
N THR A 521 8.35 36.79 10.57
CA THR A 521 7.04 37.42 10.41
C THR A 521 6.61 37.33 8.95
N GLY A 522 5.47 36.71 8.67
CA GLY A 522 4.87 36.63 7.33
C GLY A 522 3.45 37.21 7.36
N ASN A 523 3.11 38.06 6.38
CA ASN A 523 1.80 38.74 6.32
C ASN A 523 1.37 39.42 7.64
N GLY A 524 2.32 40.01 8.36
CA GLY A 524 2.08 40.72 9.63
C GLY A 524 1.92 39.83 10.87
N VAL A 525 2.08 38.50 10.75
CA VAL A 525 1.97 37.55 11.86
C VAL A 525 3.25 36.72 11.98
N GLN A 526 3.70 36.45 13.21
CA GLN A 526 4.85 35.60 13.45
C GLN A 526 4.52 34.14 13.05
N THR A 527 5.40 33.52 12.27
CA THR A 527 5.28 32.12 11.85
C THR A 527 5.45 31.21 13.06
N SER A 528 4.48 30.33 13.32
CA SER A 528 4.52 29.37 14.43
C SER A 528 5.49 28.21 14.17
N ASN A 529 5.68 27.84 12.90
CA ASN A 529 6.54 26.75 12.48
C ASN A 529 7.83 27.30 11.84
N PRO A 530 8.95 26.54 11.91
CA PRO A 530 10.13 26.87 11.14
C PRO A 530 9.82 26.95 9.63
N VAL A 531 10.47 27.89 8.95
CA VAL A 531 10.39 28.08 7.50
C VAL A 531 11.68 27.61 6.88
N TYR A 532 11.58 26.77 5.84
CA TYR A 532 12.73 26.24 5.13
C TYR A 532 12.87 26.96 3.79
N LEU A 533 14.02 27.58 3.57
CA LEU A 533 14.29 28.35 2.36
C LEU A 533 15.58 27.87 1.70
N ILE A 534 15.58 27.79 0.38
CA ILE A 534 16.77 27.49 -0.41
C ILE A 534 17.56 28.77 -0.69
N GLY A 535 18.87 28.74 -0.49
CA GLY A 535 19.77 29.87 -0.72
C GLY A 535 20.94 29.52 -1.63
N LEU A 536 21.70 30.55 -2.00
CA LEU A 536 22.87 30.46 -2.90
C LEU A 536 22.53 29.84 -4.26
N ILE A 537 21.41 30.26 -4.84
CA ILE A 537 21.12 30.14 -6.28
C ILE A 537 21.64 31.44 -6.92
N GLY A 538 22.27 31.37 -8.10
CA GLY A 538 22.91 32.52 -8.73
C GLY A 538 24.19 32.97 -8.01
N GLY A 539 24.98 33.88 -8.61
CA GLY A 539 26.14 34.53 -7.96
C GLY A 539 27.35 33.62 -7.61
N ARG A 540 28.36 34.18 -6.94
CA ARG A 540 29.67 33.52 -6.67
C ARG A 540 29.95 33.25 -5.19
N GLN A 541 29.01 33.61 -4.31
CA GLN A 541 29.24 33.55 -2.86
C GLN A 541 29.41 32.11 -2.38
N ASN A 542 30.38 31.86 -1.49
CA ASN A 542 30.56 30.56 -0.86
C ASN A 542 29.66 30.40 0.36
N ARG A 543 29.26 29.16 0.65
CA ARG A 543 28.64 28.82 1.94
C ARG A 543 29.70 28.94 3.05
N ILE A 544 29.43 29.72 4.08
CA ILE A 544 30.36 29.92 5.20
C ILE A 544 30.10 28.85 6.26
N LEU A 545 30.98 27.87 6.37
CA LEU A 545 30.84 26.79 7.36
C LEU A 545 31.30 27.25 8.76
N ALA A 546 30.63 26.76 9.82
CA ALA A 546 31.09 26.91 11.19
C ALA A 546 32.33 26.03 11.44
N SER A 547 33.34 26.56 12.14
CA SER A 547 34.63 25.87 12.38
C SER A 547 34.51 24.58 13.18
N THR A 548 33.44 24.40 13.94
CA THR A 548 33.13 23.19 14.73
C THR A 548 32.46 22.08 13.92
N SER A 549 32.21 22.27 12.62
CA SER A 549 31.46 21.30 11.80
C SER A 549 32.28 20.07 11.37
N GLY A 550 33.38 19.76 12.07
CA GLY A 550 34.34 18.73 11.69
C GLY A 550 35.01 19.04 10.36
N SER A 551 35.97 18.21 9.96
CA SER A 551 36.60 18.27 8.63
C SER A 551 35.61 17.84 7.54
N MET A 552 34.51 18.60 7.34
CA MET A 552 33.72 18.52 6.12
C MET A 552 34.63 19.02 5.00
N ASN A 553 35.20 18.07 4.24
CA ASN A 553 35.94 18.37 3.03
C ASN A 553 35.11 19.36 2.21
N ASN A 554 35.64 20.57 2.01
CA ASN A 554 34.99 21.59 1.21
C ASN A 554 34.81 21.00 -0.21
N PRO A 555 33.61 20.60 -0.63
CA PRO A 555 33.46 19.93 -1.91
C PRO A 555 33.88 20.94 -2.97
N ASN A 556 34.83 20.62 -3.85
CA ASN A 556 35.20 21.54 -4.93
C ASN A 556 34.35 21.34 -6.19
N SER A 557 33.42 20.38 -6.17
CA SER A 557 32.58 20.01 -7.31
C SER A 557 31.25 19.40 -6.86
N PRO A 558 30.15 19.64 -7.60
CA PRO A 558 30.05 20.57 -8.72
C PRO A 558 30.00 22.01 -8.22
N ASN A 559 30.64 22.94 -8.94
CA ASN A 559 30.88 24.31 -8.47
C ASN A 559 30.51 25.34 -9.55
N ALA A 560 29.26 25.28 -10.03
CA ALA A 560 28.75 26.34 -10.89
C ALA A 560 28.59 27.66 -10.11
N ASP A 561 28.78 28.78 -10.81
CA ASP A 561 28.71 30.15 -10.30
C ASP A 561 27.89 31.04 -11.25
N ASN A 562 27.53 32.25 -10.78
CA ASN A 562 26.73 33.24 -11.51
C ASN A 562 25.38 32.68 -11.95
N ALA A 563 24.84 33.10 -13.09
CA ALA A 563 23.57 32.60 -13.62
C ALA A 563 23.57 31.08 -13.88
N ASN A 564 24.75 30.45 -13.98
CA ASN A 564 24.89 29.00 -14.15
C ASN A 564 24.73 28.22 -12.84
N ARG A 565 24.78 28.89 -11.68
CA ARG A 565 24.41 28.30 -10.39
C ARG A 565 22.90 28.26 -10.27
N THR A 566 22.30 27.15 -10.67
CA THR A 566 20.86 26.99 -10.80
C THR A 566 20.32 25.94 -9.83
N PHE A 567 19.02 26.04 -9.58
CA PHE A 567 18.24 25.01 -8.90
C PHE A 567 17.06 24.59 -9.78
N THR A 568 16.98 23.32 -10.11
CA THR A 568 15.95 22.76 -10.98
C THR A 568 14.91 22.04 -10.14
N ILE A 569 13.64 22.35 -10.39
CA ILE A 569 12.48 21.67 -9.84
C ILE A 569 11.60 21.13 -10.97
N TYR A 570 10.64 20.29 -10.63
CA TYR A 570 9.67 19.77 -11.57
C TYR A 570 8.26 20.06 -11.10
N VAL A 571 7.41 20.48 -12.04
CA VAL A 571 6.04 20.91 -11.81
C VAL A 571 5.11 20.05 -12.65
N ASN A 572 4.29 19.24 -11.98
CA ASN A 572 3.25 18.43 -12.58
C ASN A 572 1.98 19.28 -12.77
N ALA A 573 1.91 19.99 -13.90
CA ALA A 573 0.81 20.89 -14.19
C ALA A 573 -0.46 20.09 -14.52
N PRO A 574 -1.62 20.41 -13.91
CA PRO A 574 -2.82 19.59 -14.12
C PRO A 574 -3.45 19.72 -15.51
N VAL A 575 -3.17 20.82 -16.20
CA VAL A 575 -3.64 21.10 -17.57
C VAL A 575 -2.60 21.94 -18.31
N ASN A 576 -2.62 21.88 -19.64
CA ASN A 576 -1.87 22.79 -20.49
C ASN A 576 -2.27 24.25 -20.22
N GLY A 577 -1.31 25.17 -20.13
CA GLY A 577 -1.64 26.59 -20.06
C GLY A 577 -0.53 27.51 -19.56
N ASN A 578 -0.87 28.78 -19.36
CA ASN A 578 0.04 29.79 -18.83
C ASN A 578 -0.15 29.94 -17.32
N TYR A 579 0.92 29.82 -16.55
CA TYR A 579 0.88 29.84 -15.09
C TYR A 579 1.63 31.04 -14.51
N HIS A 580 0.95 31.80 -13.64
CA HIS A 580 1.59 32.77 -12.76
C HIS A 580 2.36 32.04 -11.66
N ILE A 581 3.40 32.68 -11.11
CA ILE A 581 4.28 32.12 -10.10
C ILE A 581 4.23 33.02 -8.86
N SER A 582 4.05 32.41 -7.70
CA SER A 582 4.14 33.09 -6.42
C SER A 582 4.98 32.32 -5.43
N GLY A 583 5.50 33.01 -4.41
CA GLY A 583 6.34 32.41 -3.39
C GLY A 583 6.73 33.39 -2.30
N ALA A 584 7.29 32.84 -1.23
CA ALA A 584 7.92 33.61 -0.16
C ALA A 584 9.43 33.71 -0.41
N TYR A 585 10.03 34.82 -0.02
CA TYR A 585 11.47 35.03 -0.05
C TYR A 585 11.98 35.71 1.22
N LEU A 586 13.27 35.53 1.50
CA LEU A 586 13.96 36.25 2.56
C LEU A 586 15.25 36.86 2.02
N GLN A 587 15.37 38.17 2.20
CA GLN A 587 16.52 38.96 1.77
C GLN A 587 16.57 40.21 2.62
N GLY A 588 17.62 40.35 3.42
CA GLY A 588 17.83 41.59 4.17
C GLY A 588 18.21 42.77 3.28
N SER A 589 18.56 43.89 3.93
CA SER A 589 18.82 45.19 3.29
C SER A 589 19.86 45.14 2.15
N THR A 590 19.81 46.18 1.31
CA THR A 590 20.46 46.39 -0.02
C THR A 590 21.74 45.62 -0.37
N PRO A 591 21.91 45.21 -1.65
CA PRO A 591 21.06 45.51 -2.80
C PRO A 591 19.88 44.53 -2.95
N ALA A 592 18.81 44.99 -3.60
CA ALA A 592 17.68 44.15 -3.98
C ALA A 592 18.14 43.03 -4.93
N ARG A 593 17.54 41.85 -4.81
CA ARG A 593 17.90 40.69 -5.63
C ARG A 593 16.81 40.40 -6.65
N SER A 594 17.16 39.55 -7.63
CA SER A 594 16.23 39.10 -8.67
C SER A 594 16.24 37.58 -8.73
N LEU A 595 15.15 37.01 -9.22
CA LEU A 595 14.97 35.58 -9.40
C LEU A 595 14.39 35.34 -10.80
N LYS A 596 15.04 34.47 -11.56
CA LYS A 596 14.61 34.07 -12.89
C LYS A 596 14.11 32.64 -12.89
N PHE A 597 12.97 32.42 -13.53
CA PHE A 597 12.39 31.12 -13.82
C PHE A 597 12.42 30.88 -15.33
N SER A 598 12.80 29.68 -15.76
CA SER A 598 12.75 29.28 -17.17
C SER A 598 12.37 27.80 -17.32
N THR A 599 11.81 27.42 -18.46
CA THR A 599 11.61 25.99 -18.82
C THR A 599 12.76 25.43 -19.67
N GLY A 600 13.79 26.22 -19.98
CA GLY A 600 14.97 25.81 -20.75
C GLY A 600 16.24 26.59 -20.36
N THR A 601 17.36 26.30 -21.02
CA THR A 601 18.58 27.10 -20.91
C THR A 601 18.39 28.46 -21.60
N SER A 602 19.13 29.48 -21.15
CA SER A 602 18.98 30.90 -21.53
C SER A 602 18.67 31.10 -23.02
N ASN A 603 17.69 31.98 -23.31
CA ASN A 603 17.09 32.29 -24.62
C ASN A 603 15.85 31.46 -24.96
N SER A 604 15.29 30.73 -23.99
CA SER A 604 13.96 30.17 -24.16
C SER A 604 12.93 31.31 -24.21
N ASN A 605 11.94 31.23 -25.10
CA ASN A 605 10.84 32.22 -25.13
C ASN A 605 9.91 32.10 -23.90
N ASN A 606 10.28 31.28 -22.90
CA ASN A 606 9.49 30.94 -21.73
C ASN A 606 10.26 31.19 -20.44
N GLU A 607 10.48 32.47 -20.17
CA GLU A 607 11.19 32.96 -18.98
C GLU A 607 10.37 34.03 -18.26
N VAL A 608 10.47 34.07 -16.93
CA VAL A 608 9.93 35.13 -16.09
C VAL A 608 11.01 35.55 -15.10
N THR A 609 11.36 36.85 -15.10
CA THR A 609 12.31 37.41 -14.14
C THR A 609 11.59 38.33 -13.17
N VAL A 610 11.55 37.95 -11.90
CA VAL A 610 11.06 38.78 -10.80
C VAL A 610 12.22 39.60 -10.25
N THR A 611 12.05 40.91 -10.17
CA THR A 611 13.10 41.85 -9.76
C THR A 611 12.73 42.59 -8.48
N ASN A 612 13.69 43.33 -7.92
CA ASN A 612 13.51 44.17 -6.75
C ASN A 612 13.03 43.41 -5.49
N LEU A 613 13.42 42.15 -5.35
CA LEU A 613 13.13 41.34 -4.17
C LEU A 613 14.04 41.78 -3.01
N LYS A 614 13.49 42.53 -2.07
CA LYS A 614 14.18 43.00 -0.86
C LYS A 614 13.24 43.07 0.34
N GLN A 615 13.80 42.96 1.54
CA GLN A 615 13.18 43.36 2.80
C GLN A 615 14.18 44.27 3.54
N ASN A 616 13.68 45.08 4.46
CA ASN A 616 14.55 45.96 5.26
C ASN A 616 15.25 45.22 6.41
N ASN A 617 14.89 43.95 6.65
CA ASN A 617 15.40 43.13 7.73
C ASN A 617 15.45 41.65 7.33
N TRP A 618 16.11 40.82 8.15
CA TRP A 618 16.22 39.37 7.97
C TRP A 618 15.18 38.57 8.76
N THR A 619 14.17 39.23 9.33
CA THR A 619 13.13 38.62 10.17
C THR A 619 11.73 38.64 9.53
N THR A 620 11.56 39.33 8.40
CA THR A 620 10.29 39.47 7.69
C THR A 620 10.35 38.73 6.37
N LEU A 621 9.39 37.85 6.12
CA LEU A 621 9.21 37.22 4.82
C LEU A 621 8.64 38.21 3.82
N GLY A 622 9.33 38.35 2.70
CA GLY A 622 8.76 38.97 1.50
C GLY A 622 7.93 37.97 0.72
N HIS A 623 7.01 38.48 -0.08
CA HIS A 623 6.19 37.68 -0.98
C HIS A 623 6.20 38.32 -2.37
N PHE A 624 6.19 37.47 -3.40
CA PHE A 624 5.97 37.90 -4.77
C PHE A 624 4.83 37.06 -5.38
N ASP A 625 4.10 37.67 -6.30
CA ASP A 625 3.07 37.02 -7.11
C ASP A 625 3.07 37.67 -8.50
N THR A 626 3.45 36.91 -9.53
CA THR A 626 3.49 37.42 -10.88
C THR A 626 2.11 37.71 -11.47
N LYS A 627 1.01 37.38 -10.79
CA LYS A 627 -0.32 37.89 -11.14
C LYS A 627 -0.50 39.36 -10.77
N MET A 628 0.20 39.83 -9.73
CA MET A 628 0.04 41.18 -9.18
C MET A 628 0.98 42.18 -9.87
N THR A 629 0.42 43.21 -10.53
CA THR A 629 1.20 44.25 -11.22
C THR A 629 1.67 45.38 -10.31
N THR A 630 0.99 45.59 -9.18
CA THR A 630 1.27 46.69 -8.24
C THR A 630 2.32 46.33 -7.18
N SER A 631 2.37 45.06 -6.76
CA SER A 631 3.26 44.60 -5.69
C SER A 631 4.47 43.79 -6.18
N THR A 632 4.43 43.27 -7.40
CA THR A 632 5.51 42.43 -7.96
C THR A 632 6.03 43.01 -9.27
N THR A 633 7.30 43.40 -9.26
CA THR A 633 8.01 43.88 -10.45
C THR A 633 8.57 42.70 -11.24
N VAL A 634 8.34 42.70 -12.55
CA VAL A 634 9.01 41.78 -13.48
C VAL A 634 9.75 42.56 -14.56
N SER A 635 10.77 41.94 -15.15
CA SER A 635 11.54 42.50 -16.26
C SER A 635 11.43 41.62 -17.52
N GLY A 636 11.43 42.24 -18.70
CA GLY A 636 11.47 41.56 -20.00
C GLY A 636 11.34 42.56 -21.15
N THR A 637 11.59 42.11 -22.38
CA THR A 637 11.56 42.95 -23.60
C THR A 637 10.18 43.02 -24.27
N GLY A 638 9.17 42.28 -23.79
CA GLY A 638 7.81 42.31 -24.31
C GLY A 638 6.91 43.38 -23.68
N THR A 639 5.95 43.92 -24.43
CA THR A 639 4.94 44.86 -23.95
C THR A 639 3.53 44.26 -24.17
N PRO A 640 2.82 43.81 -23.12
CA PRO A 640 3.21 43.80 -21.71
C PRO A 640 4.29 42.76 -21.40
N MET A 641 5.05 42.98 -20.32
CA MET A 641 6.11 42.07 -19.88
C MET A 641 5.54 40.69 -19.54
N LYS A 642 6.22 39.62 -19.96
CA LYS A 642 5.78 38.24 -19.71
C LYS A 642 5.74 37.94 -18.21
N ARG A 643 4.57 37.50 -17.72
CA ARG A 643 4.30 37.26 -16.29
C ARG A 643 4.02 35.80 -15.97
N THR A 644 3.94 34.95 -16.97
CA THR A 644 3.57 33.54 -16.85
C THR A 644 4.61 32.64 -17.51
N LEU A 645 4.72 31.41 -17.03
CA LEU A 645 5.35 30.32 -17.77
C LEU A 645 4.28 29.49 -18.46
N THR A 646 4.49 29.17 -19.73
CA THR A 646 3.69 28.19 -20.45
C THR A 646 4.13 26.79 -20.00
N LEU A 647 3.21 26.01 -19.43
CA LEU A 647 3.43 24.65 -18.96
C LEU A 647 2.51 23.69 -19.73
N ASN A 648 3.04 22.53 -20.07
CA ASN A 648 2.25 21.43 -20.62
C ASN A 648 1.58 20.65 -19.49
N GLU A 649 0.47 19.99 -19.75
CA GLU A 649 -0.11 19.01 -18.84
C GLU A 649 0.92 17.93 -18.52
N GLY A 650 1.00 17.56 -17.25
CA GLY A 650 2.01 16.64 -16.75
C GLY A 650 3.28 17.36 -16.31
N LEU A 651 4.41 16.64 -16.35
CA LEU A 651 5.66 17.06 -15.73
C LEU A 651 6.42 18.10 -16.56
N ASN A 652 6.76 19.23 -15.95
CA ASN A 652 7.53 20.32 -16.56
C ASN A 652 8.79 20.60 -15.75
N LYS A 653 9.94 20.71 -16.41
CA LYS A 653 11.20 21.15 -15.81
C LYS A 653 11.21 22.68 -15.65
N ILE A 654 11.51 23.16 -14.44
CA ILE A 654 11.65 24.60 -14.15
C ILE A 654 13.03 24.86 -13.55
N ILE A 655 13.78 25.77 -14.17
CA ILE A 655 15.12 26.17 -13.73
C ILE A 655 15.03 27.52 -13.04
N LEU A 656 15.45 27.56 -11.77
CA LEU A 656 15.62 28.78 -10.98
C LEU A 656 17.07 29.24 -11.11
N SER A 657 17.26 30.51 -11.42
CA SER A 657 18.59 31.12 -11.59
C SER A 657 18.61 32.56 -11.09
N GLY A 658 19.81 33.07 -10.83
CA GLY A 658 20.05 34.51 -10.69
C GLY A 658 20.09 35.22 -12.04
N VAL A 659 20.19 36.55 -12.02
CA VAL A 659 20.51 37.37 -13.18
C VAL A 659 21.99 37.75 -13.16
N ASN A 660 22.50 38.42 -14.21
CA ASN A 660 23.93 38.67 -14.45
C ASN A 660 24.74 39.24 -13.26
N ASN A 661 24.10 39.86 -12.25
CA ASN A 661 24.79 40.60 -11.18
C ASN A 661 24.48 40.17 -9.72
N GLY A 662 24.01 38.95 -9.44
CA GLY A 662 23.96 38.52 -8.02
C GLY A 662 23.24 37.21 -7.70
N ASP A 663 23.48 36.72 -6.48
CA ASP A 663 22.70 35.62 -5.87
C ASP A 663 21.22 36.02 -5.74
N THR A 664 20.33 35.05 -5.88
CA THR A 664 18.90 35.19 -5.59
C THR A 664 18.68 35.43 -4.10
N PRO A 665 17.51 35.95 -3.69
CA PRO A 665 17.15 35.89 -2.28
C PRO A 665 16.96 34.43 -1.84
N PHE A 666 16.85 34.16 -0.53
CA PHE A 666 16.43 32.83 -0.07
C PHE A 666 14.98 32.60 -0.48
N ILE A 667 14.65 31.46 -1.10
CA ILE A 667 13.34 31.17 -1.69
C ILE A 667 12.65 30.03 -0.95
N GLY A 668 11.34 30.19 -0.68
CA GLY A 668 10.51 29.14 -0.10
C GLY A 668 9.76 28.33 -1.16
N ASN A 669 8.74 27.60 -0.72
CA ASN A 669 7.84 26.87 -1.62
C ASN A 669 7.22 27.81 -2.66
N LEU A 670 7.02 27.27 -3.86
CA LEU A 670 6.52 28.00 -5.02
C LEU A 670 5.14 27.49 -5.39
N THR A 671 4.26 28.39 -5.82
CA THR A 671 2.94 28.05 -6.34
C THR A 671 2.78 28.56 -7.76
N PHE A 672 2.37 27.67 -8.65
CA PHE A 672 2.06 27.94 -10.05
C PHE A 672 0.54 27.97 -10.20
N THR A 673 -0.03 29.11 -10.56
CA THR A 673 -1.50 29.28 -10.70
C THR A 673 -1.85 29.52 -12.16
N LEU A 674 -2.74 28.70 -12.71
CA LEU A 674 -3.22 28.82 -14.09
C LEU A 674 -3.87 30.19 -14.31
N SER A 675 -3.44 30.88 -15.36
CA SER A 675 -4.00 32.16 -15.79
C SER A 675 -5.32 31.93 -16.50
N THR A 676 -6.37 32.62 -16.05
CA THR A 676 -7.71 32.57 -16.67
C THR A 676 -7.88 33.62 -17.77
N THR A 677 -6.84 34.39 -18.08
CA THR A 677 -6.88 35.47 -19.06
C THR A 677 -6.05 35.08 -20.29
N PRO A 678 -6.60 35.08 -21.51
CA PRO A 678 -5.80 34.91 -22.71
C PRO A 678 -4.87 36.12 -22.84
N GLN A 679 -3.56 35.95 -22.59
CA GLN A 679 -2.60 36.90 -23.15
C GLN A 679 -2.58 36.66 -24.66
N THR A 680 -2.92 37.70 -25.42
CA THR A 680 -2.89 37.74 -26.88
C THR A 680 -1.60 37.11 -27.37
N ALA A 681 -1.72 35.96 -28.06
CA ALA A 681 -0.64 35.40 -28.82
C ALA A 681 -0.18 36.48 -29.81
N ALA A 682 1.12 36.78 -29.83
CA ALA A 682 1.70 37.39 -31.00
C ALA A 682 1.37 36.46 -32.18
N ASN A 683 0.73 37.00 -33.21
CA ASN A 683 0.38 36.26 -34.42
C ASN A 683 1.60 35.44 -34.89
N PRO A 684 1.43 34.15 -35.23
CA PRO A 684 2.45 33.45 -35.97
C PRO A 684 2.73 34.26 -37.24
N SER A 685 3.99 34.62 -37.44
CA SER A 685 4.48 35.21 -38.68
C SER A 685 3.90 34.44 -39.84
N SER A 686 3.10 35.12 -40.66
CA SER A 686 2.59 34.60 -41.93
C SER A 686 3.78 34.11 -42.76
N ALA A 687 3.93 32.78 -42.87
CA ALA A 687 4.74 32.20 -43.91
C ALA A 687 4.08 32.55 -45.24
N THR A 688 4.79 33.34 -46.03
CA THR A 688 4.46 33.67 -47.41
C THR A 688 4.30 32.36 -48.17
N ALA A 689 3.08 32.08 -48.62
CA ALA A 689 2.84 31.06 -49.61
C ALA A 689 3.43 31.53 -50.94
N GLU A 690 4.65 31.08 -51.27
CA GLU A 690 5.13 31.11 -52.64
C GLU A 690 4.35 30.07 -53.43
N LYS A 691 3.38 30.60 -54.17
CA LYS A 691 2.74 29.97 -55.31
C LYS A 691 3.73 30.04 -56.47
N ASN A 692 4.12 28.92 -57.07
CA ASN A 692 4.31 28.77 -58.52
C ASN A 692 4.64 27.33 -58.92
N ILE A 693 3.83 26.83 -59.86
CA ILE A 693 4.10 25.94 -61.02
C ILE A 693 5.22 24.91 -60.86
#